data_AF-I4B606-F1
#
_entry.id   AF-I4B606-F1
#
_cell.length_a   1.000
_cell.length_b   1.000
_cell.length_c   1.000
_cell.angle_alpha   90.00
_cell.angle_beta   90.00
_cell.angle_gamma   90.00
#
_symmetry.space_group_name_H-M   'P 1'
#
loop_
_entity.id
_entity.type
_entity.pdbx_description
1 polymer ?
#
loop_
_entity_poly.entity_id
_entity_poly.type
_entity_poly.pdbx_seq_one_letter_code
_entity_poly.pdbx_strand_id
1 'polypeptide(L)'
;MQRGLIFLLFVASISGLYATPKNLVREDMYLRPGFDKTWIKEWPERSKALAAWHHQPSSTTDTRPVKIATLGEPFPKPGIYRWPSDKVHEYTAVTRFFLQPDERKAPVSWGLRLGSIADNWQVFLNGTEIGSAWHIDPAGERILVHRAIRDTVIELPSSLLASGENILAFRLAGDHGSAEVGFYLGQPYEVDHLRTLLSRRSETVVLILICLYLAIGLYHLLLYSRRRQESYNFYFGIFCVGLFVYLFTRTAIVFEIFEDTTLIQKVEYIVLFNVLTPFLIFIDRLFEKRITLFPKIYGAFGAALSLAVIPTTSHFNTTILRVWQVSALLGILYFLAFQLFRFVIREIRTRYADSQKVTTIAKSLSAFKNTMLFSPAGNLLIGILTIMGTAVFDILDSVIFATGIAFTKYGFALFVIGIAVMLANRFLTVHNQVEELNENLEKKVEERTRELKESLVRVQDLKKQQDADYFLTAQLLKPLAANTAHSDNIDIEYLIRQKKTFEFRKWKSEIGGDINMAASIMLKDKPFVVFVNADAMGKSMQGAGGALVLGAVFQSTIERLRWTKELSDVFPEIWLHTTFLELHRIFESFEGSMLISLVIGLIDEKSGLMYYINAEHPSMVLYRNGETRFLDTEILRKLGTPGIKGTLEIHCFQLEPGDILVMGSDGRDDVILGHNADGSNIINENEQLFLEHVREAKGNLQEIHHRVASMGEIMDDLSLLRIEFNPKEIPAAVEEQDEKLEALRQHANELAEKTQYNEAAELLMQIYEMRPQDIEICYLIAQNLRREKKIKAALQWAERAVLRDGHNLQYLLLAAELNIMVRRANKAQGYLRRVLELEPEHQRAAKLETMILQ
;
A
#
# COMPACT_ATOMS: atom_id res chain seq x y z
N MET A 1 4.84 74.20 2.68
CA MET A 1 5.46 74.78 1.47
C MET A 1 5.84 73.78 0.37
N GLN A 2 5.82 72.45 0.58
CA GLN A 2 6.30 71.48 -0.42
C GLN A 2 5.23 70.88 -1.36
N ARG A 3 3.92 71.12 -1.14
CA ARG A 3 2.86 70.61 -2.03
C ARG A 3 2.49 71.57 -3.19
N GLY A 4 2.82 72.86 -3.09
CA GLY A 4 2.58 73.84 -4.15
C GLY A 4 3.65 73.86 -5.25
N LEU A 5 4.90 73.51 -4.92
CA LEU A 5 6.03 73.55 -5.86
C LEU A 5 5.96 72.41 -6.90
N ILE A 6 5.42 71.25 -6.51
CA ILE A 6 5.25 70.10 -7.41
C ILE A 6 4.13 70.35 -8.43
N PHE A 7 3.08 71.08 -8.06
CA PHE A 7 2.00 71.45 -8.99
C PHE A 7 2.46 72.52 -9.99
N LEU A 8 3.28 73.50 -9.55
CA LEU A 8 3.83 74.54 -10.43
C LEU A 8 4.91 74.01 -11.41
N LEU A 9 5.72 73.02 -11.01
CA LEU A 9 6.68 72.36 -11.91
C LEU A 9 5.98 71.42 -12.92
N PHE A 10 4.82 70.87 -12.57
CA PHE A 10 4.00 70.07 -13.50
C PHE A 10 3.29 70.95 -14.55
N VAL A 11 2.97 72.20 -14.21
CA VAL A 11 2.36 73.15 -15.17
C VAL A 11 3.41 73.83 -16.06
N ALA A 12 4.64 74.06 -15.58
CA ALA A 12 5.71 74.67 -16.37
C ALA A 12 6.33 73.76 -17.44
N SER A 13 6.19 72.43 -17.31
CA SER A 13 6.69 71.46 -18.30
C SER A 13 5.74 71.25 -19.50
N ILE A 14 4.56 71.87 -19.49
CA ILE A 14 3.54 71.72 -20.56
C ILE A 14 3.60 72.90 -21.55
N SER A 15 4.25 74.01 -21.23
CA SER A 15 4.39 75.18 -22.12
C SER A 15 5.68 75.11 -22.96
N GLY A 16 5.91 74.00 -23.64
CA GLY A 16 6.75 74.01 -24.84
C GLY A 16 5.98 74.74 -25.95
N LEU A 17 6.63 75.65 -26.67
CA LEU A 17 6.13 76.19 -27.93
C LEU A 17 5.93 75.03 -28.91
N TYR A 18 4.78 74.35 -28.82
CA TYR A 18 4.39 73.33 -29.77
C TYR A 18 4.07 74.03 -31.08
N ALA A 19 4.85 73.76 -32.13
CA ALA A 19 4.38 74.02 -33.48
C ALA A 19 3.02 73.33 -33.65
N THR A 20 2.11 73.99 -34.34
CA THR A 20 0.82 73.37 -34.66
C THR A 20 1.09 72.22 -35.63
N PRO A 21 0.71 70.97 -35.29
CA PRO A 21 0.94 69.84 -36.18
C PRO A 21 0.21 70.11 -37.49
N LYS A 22 0.91 69.98 -38.62
CA LYS A 22 0.32 70.17 -39.94
C LYS A 22 -0.35 68.85 -40.33
N ASN A 23 -1.66 68.76 -40.08
CA ASN A 23 -2.44 67.58 -40.42
C ASN A 23 -2.73 67.56 -41.93
N LEU A 24 -2.11 66.63 -42.65
CA LEU A 24 -2.26 66.46 -44.09
C LEU A 24 -3.66 65.97 -44.49
N VAL A 25 -4.45 65.44 -43.54
CA VAL A 25 -5.85 65.06 -43.77
C VAL A 25 -6.74 66.28 -44.02
N ARG A 26 -6.37 67.44 -43.46
CA ARG A 26 -7.07 68.73 -43.65
C ARG A 26 -6.64 69.46 -44.93
N GLU A 27 -5.70 68.90 -45.68
CA GLU A 27 -5.22 69.44 -46.94
C GLU A 27 -5.75 68.59 -48.10
N ASP A 28 -5.99 69.22 -49.24
CA ASP A 28 -6.42 68.51 -50.43
C ASP A 28 -5.33 67.55 -50.92
N MET A 29 -5.76 66.47 -51.57
CA MET A 29 -4.87 65.52 -52.20
C MET A 29 -5.31 65.25 -53.62
N TYR A 30 -4.35 65.20 -54.53
CA TYR A 30 -4.58 64.92 -55.94
C TYR A 30 -3.92 63.59 -56.30
N LEU A 31 -4.67 62.68 -56.96
CA LEU A 31 -4.17 61.36 -57.36
C LEU A 31 -4.22 61.20 -58.87
N ARG A 32 -3.23 60.53 -59.45
CA ARG A 32 -3.17 60.25 -60.89
C ARG A 32 -2.49 58.90 -61.17
N PRO A 33 -2.97 58.09 -62.13
CA PRO A 33 -2.26 56.89 -62.58
C PRO A 33 -0.93 57.22 -63.30
N GLY A 34 0.09 56.40 -63.08
CA GLY A 34 1.45 56.56 -63.61
C GLY A 34 2.35 57.46 -62.76
N PHE A 35 3.56 57.72 -63.26
CA PHE A 35 4.54 58.61 -62.65
C PHE A 35 5.36 59.40 -63.68
N ASP A 36 5.56 60.69 -63.42
CA ASP A 36 6.46 61.56 -64.17
C ASP A 36 7.11 62.57 -63.20
N LYS A 37 8.42 62.80 -63.34
CA LYS A 37 9.18 63.75 -62.49
C LYS A 37 8.72 65.20 -62.62
N THR A 38 7.99 65.56 -63.67
CA THR A 38 7.39 66.88 -63.84
C THR A 38 6.18 67.10 -62.94
N TRP A 39 5.46 66.03 -62.57
CA TRP A 39 4.22 66.11 -61.79
C TRP A 39 4.44 66.42 -60.31
N ILE A 40 5.66 66.19 -59.81
CA ILE A 40 6.00 66.30 -58.37
C ILE A 40 6.60 67.66 -57.98
N LYS A 41 6.71 68.60 -58.93
CA LYS A 41 7.36 69.91 -58.73
C LYS A 41 6.39 71.07 -58.56
N GLU A 42 5.16 70.94 -59.06
CA GLU A 42 4.16 72.00 -59.06
C GLU A 42 2.81 71.49 -58.55
N TRP A 43 2.02 72.37 -57.95
CA TRP A 43 0.68 72.03 -57.46
C TRP A 43 -0.28 71.77 -58.63
N PRO A 44 -1.07 70.68 -58.65
CA PRO A 44 -1.86 70.26 -59.80
C PRO A 44 -2.81 71.30 -60.40
N GLU A 45 -3.42 72.17 -59.59
CA GLU A 45 -4.31 73.26 -60.05
C GLU A 45 -3.57 74.31 -60.90
N ARG A 46 -2.25 74.41 -60.75
CA ARG A 46 -1.40 75.31 -61.55
C ARG A 46 -0.94 74.65 -62.86
N SER A 47 -1.18 73.34 -63.02
CA SER A 47 -0.79 72.59 -64.21
C SER A 47 -1.84 72.67 -65.31
N LYS A 48 -1.40 72.63 -66.57
CA LYS A 48 -2.30 72.57 -67.75
C LYS A 48 -3.10 71.26 -67.86
N ALA A 49 -2.81 70.26 -67.01
CA ALA A 49 -3.35 68.90 -67.09
C ALA A 49 -4.22 68.53 -65.86
N LEU A 50 -4.89 69.49 -65.23
CA LEU A 50 -5.73 69.28 -64.03
C LEU A 50 -6.79 68.17 -64.22
N ALA A 51 -7.38 68.05 -65.42
CA ALA A 51 -8.37 67.03 -65.74
C ALA A 51 -7.86 65.57 -65.64
N ALA A 52 -6.54 65.35 -65.63
CA ALA A 52 -5.96 64.02 -65.45
C ALA A 52 -5.74 63.65 -63.97
N TRP A 53 -5.99 64.58 -63.04
CA TRP A 53 -5.91 64.36 -61.60
C TRP A 53 -7.29 64.13 -61.00
N HIS A 54 -7.39 63.12 -60.15
CA HIS A 54 -8.53 62.90 -59.28
C HIS A 54 -8.36 63.73 -58.01
N HIS A 55 -9.29 64.67 -57.76
CA HIS A 55 -9.29 65.51 -56.57
C HIS A 55 -9.96 64.79 -55.41
N GLN A 56 -9.19 64.57 -54.35
CA GLN A 56 -9.67 64.08 -53.07
C GLN A 56 -9.69 65.24 -52.07
N PRO A 57 -10.87 65.75 -51.67
CA PRO A 57 -10.95 66.93 -50.81
C PRO A 57 -10.41 66.66 -49.40
N SER A 58 -10.04 67.75 -48.73
CA SER A 58 -9.76 67.79 -47.29
C SER A 58 -10.93 67.24 -46.45
N SER A 59 -10.61 66.64 -45.31
CA SER A 59 -11.59 66.09 -44.37
C SER A 59 -11.60 66.87 -43.06
N THR A 60 -12.80 67.22 -42.58
CA THR A 60 -12.99 67.93 -41.30
C THR A 60 -13.00 67.00 -40.09
N THR A 61 -13.08 65.68 -40.29
CA THR A 61 -13.16 64.66 -39.22
C THR A 61 -11.80 64.12 -38.81
N ASP A 62 -10.70 64.74 -39.27
CA ASP A 62 -9.31 64.31 -39.04
C ASP A 62 -9.01 62.85 -39.45
N THR A 63 -9.91 62.22 -40.19
CA THR A 63 -9.76 60.88 -40.78
C THR A 63 -10.08 60.92 -42.27
N ARG A 64 -9.18 60.38 -43.10
CA ARG A 64 -9.35 60.25 -44.55
C ARG A 64 -8.55 59.07 -45.09
N PRO A 65 -9.08 57.84 -45.06
CA PRO A 65 -8.45 56.72 -45.75
C PRO A 65 -8.57 56.93 -47.26
N VAL A 66 -7.48 56.75 -48.00
CA VAL A 66 -7.47 56.88 -49.46
C VAL A 66 -7.03 55.57 -50.07
N LYS A 67 -8.02 54.70 -50.28
CA LYS A 67 -7.83 53.38 -50.91
C LYS A 67 -8.07 53.54 -52.40
N ILE A 68 -7.02 53.35 -53.21
CA ILE A 68 -7.08 53.62 -54.66
C ILE A 68 -8.18 52.77 -55.33
N ALA A 69 -8.35 51.53 -54.89
CA ALA A 69 -9.39 50.62 -55.39
C ALA A 69 -10.84 51.11 -55.17
N THR A 70 -11.07 52.12 -54.32
CA THR A 70 -12.42 52.64 -54.02
C THR A 70 -12.76 53.96 -54.72
N LEU A 71 -11.83 54.53 -55.51
CA LEU A 71 -11.98 55.88 -56.10
C LEU A 71 -12.77 55.93 -57.43
N GLY A 72 -13.13 54.78 -58.02
CA GLY A 72 -13.85 54.70 -59.31
C GLY A 72 -12.94 54.91 -60.54
N GLU A 73 -13.48 54.79 -61.76
CA GLU A 73 -12.72 54.96 -63.02
C GLU A 73 -11.93 56.30 -63.02
N PRO A 74 -10.64 56.33 -63.43
CA PRO A 74 -9.85 55.30 -64.11
C PRO A 74 -9.13 54.31 -63.16
N PHE A 75 -9.47 54.28 -61.87
CA PHE A 75 -8.87 53.36 -60.90
C PHE A 75 -9.59 52.00 -60.91
N PRO A 76 -8.85 50.88 -60.90
CA PRO A 76 -9.45 49.56 -61.03
C PRO A 76 -10.26 49.17 -59.80
N LYS A 77 -11.43 48.55 -60.03
CA LYS A 77 -12.26 47.98 -58.96
C LYS A 77 -11.58 46.73 -58.36
N PRO A 78 -11.72 46.48 -57.05
CA PRO A 78 -11.15 45.29 -56.43
C PRO A 78 -11.84 44.03 -56.99
N GLY A 79 -11.06 43.16 -57.63
CA GLY A 79 -11.53 41.92 -58.24
C GLY A 79 -11.21 40.66 -57.42
N ILE A 80 -11.84 39.53 -57.78
CA ILE A 80 -11.45 38.20 -57.32
C ILE A 80 -10.07 37.89 -57.94
N TYR A 81 -9.12 37.51 -57.09
CA TYR A 81 -7.75 37.18 -57.45
C TYR A 81 -7.66 36.33 -58.73
N ARG A 82 -6.82 36.76 -59.68
CA ARG A 82 -6.42 36.00 -60.88
C ARG A 82 -4.93 35.67 -60.78
N TRP A 83 -4.58 34.42 -61.08
CA TRP A 83 -3.18 33.97 -61.18
C TRP A 83 -2.86 33.64 -62.64
N PRO A 84 -1.76 34.16 -63.22
CA PRO A 84 -0.77 35.07 -62.63
C PRO A 84 -1.31 36.50 -62.44
N SER A 85 -0.68 37.28 -61.54
CA SER A 85 -1.08 38.67 -61.27
C SER A 85 -0.91 39.56 -62.52
N ASP A 86 -1.84 40.49 -62.73
CA ASP A 86 -1.71 41.53 -63.76
C ASP A 86 -0.47 42.42 -63.46
N LYS A 87 0.00 43.17 -64.48
CA LYS A 87 1.16 44.08 -64.36
C LYS A 87 1.04 45.01 -63.14
N VAL A 88 2.16 45.35 -62.51
CA VAL A 88 2.22 46.30 -61.39
C VAL A 88 1.70 47.66 -61.85
N HIS A 89 0.79 48.25 -61.09
CA HIS A 89 0.23 49.57 -61.40
C HIS A 89 0.88 50.64 -60.54
N GLU A 90 1.29 51.73 -61.17
CA GLU A 90 1.87 52.90 -60.51
C GLU A 90 0.85 54.02 -60.38
N TYR A 91 0.93 54.76 -59.27
CA TYR A 91 0.08 55.90 -58.96
C TYR A 91 0.93 57.02 -58.35
N THR A 92 0.58 58.27 -58.66
CA THR A 92 1.17 59.46 -58.04
C THR A 92 0.11 60.14 -57.20
N ALA A 93 0.38 60.38 -55.92
CA ALA A 93 -0.43 61.19 -55.03
C ALA A 93 0.35 62.44 -54.59
N VAL A 94 -0.28 63.62 -54.61
CA VAL A 94 0.35 64.89 -54.22
C VAL A 94 -0.51 65.60 -53.20
N THR A 95 0.11 66.06 -52.13
CA THR A 95 -0.48 66.94 -51.11
C THR A 95 0.51 68.04 -50.75
N ARG A 96 0.12 68.96 -49.88
CA ARG A 96 0.96 70.09 -49.48
C ARG A 96 0.82 70.39 -48.00
N PHE A 97 1.78 71.14 -47.48
CA PHE A 97 1.70 71.74 -46.17
C PHE A 97 2.39 73.10 -46.18
N PHE A 98 2.08 73.94 -45.19
CA PHE A 98 2.59 75.30 -45.11
C PHE A 98 3.43 75.50 -43.85
N LEU A 99 4.62 76.09 -44.02
CA LEU A 99 5.49 76.50 -42.92
C LEU A 99 5.61 78.02 -42.86
N GLN A 100 5.40 78.59 -41.67
CA GLN A 100 5.67 80.00 -41.44
C GLN A 100 7.19 80.27 -41.43
N PRO A 101 7.64 81.51 -41.75
CA PRO A 101 9.06 81.86 -41.74
C PRO A 101 9.77 81.55 -40.40
N ASP A 102 9.07 81.73 -39.28
CA ASP A 102 9.59 81.48 -37.94
C ASP A 102 9.66 79.98 -37.63
N GLU A 103 8.68 79.20 -38.10
CA GLU A 103 8.65 77.73 -37.99
C GLU A 103 9.81 77.08 -38.76
N ARG A 104 10.20 77.63 -39.92
CA ARG A 104 11.33 77.16 -40.72
C ARG A 104 12.68 77.45 -40.09
N LYS A 105 12.84 78.59 -39.41
CA LYS A 105 14.10 79.02 -38.79
C LYS A 105 14.37 78.37 -37.43
N ALA A 106 13.38 77.68 -36.85
CA ALA A 106 13.53 77.01 -35.58
C ALA A 106 14.63 75.91 -35.64
N PRO A 107 15.49 75.77 -34.61
CA PRO A 107 16.58 74.79 -34.57
C PRO A 107 16.06 73.37 -34.23
N VAL A 108 15.12 72.88 -35.05
CA VAL A 108 14.39 71.63 -34.82
C VAL A 108 14.29 70.82 -36.12
N SER A 109 14.50 69.51 -36.04
CA SER A 109 14.23 68.61 -37.17
C SER A 109 12.73 68.41 -37.34
N TRP A 110 12.26 68.55 -38.57
CA TRP A 110 10.89 68.24 -38.95
C TRP A 110 10.80 66.79 -39.42
N GLY A 111 9.65 66.16 -39.22
CA GLY A 111 9.37 64.82 -39.72
C GLY A 111 7.98 64.73 -40.33
N LEU A 112 7.79 63.70 -41.13
CA LEU A 112 6.53 63.29 -41.73
C LEU A 112 6.13 61.95 -41.13
N ARG A 113 4.99 61.90 -40.44
CA ARG A 113 4.41 60.66 -39.92
C ARG A 113 3.29 60.19 -40.84
N LEU A 114 3.37 58.94 -41.28
CA LEU A 114 2.39 58.29 -42.14
C LEU A 114 1.85 57.05 -41.42
N GLY A 115 0.55 57.05 -41.13
CA GLY A 115 -0.12 55.94 -40.44
C GLY A 115 -0.06 54.64 -41.25
N SER A 116 -0.12 54.74 -42.56
CA SER A 116 0.19 53.64 -43.48
C SER A 116 0.64 54.20 -44.81
N ILE A 117 1.46 53.46 -45.55
CA ILE A 117 1.82 53.77 -46.93
C ILE A 117 1.66 52.52 -47.79
N ALA A 118 1.50 52.70 -49.10
CA ALA A 118 1.29 51.60 -50.04
C ALA A 118 2.42 50.56 -49.97
N ASP A 119 2.18 49.40 -50.58
CA ASP A 119 3.09 48.26 -50.60
C ASP A 119 4.49 48.58 -51.16
N ASN A 120 4.59 49.35 -52.24
CA ASN A 120 5.85 49.90 -52.73
C ASN A 120 5.73 51.40 -52.93
N TRP A 121 6.74 52.17 -52.51
CA TRP A 121 6.60 53.62 -52.44
C TRP A 121 7.90 54.41 -52.55
N GLN A 122 7.79 55.64 -53.03
CA GLN A 122 8.81 56.69 -52.94
C GLN A 122 8.15 57.99 -52.50
N VAL A 123 8.78 58.71 -51.57
CA VAL A 123 8.31 60.02 -51.09
C VAL A 123 9.25 61.11 -51.56
N PHE A 124 8.68 62.17 -52.10
CA PHE A 124 9.38 63.35 -52.59
C PHE A 124 8.92 64.60 -51.84
N LEU A 125 9.87 65.44 -51.46
CA LEU A 125 9.64 66.78 -50.92
C LEU A 125 10.16 67.81 -51.93
N ASN A 126 9.27 68.69 -52.40
CA ASN A 126 9.60 69.73 -53.37
C ASN A 126 10.38 69.19 -54.60
N GLY A 127 9.98 68.01 -55.09
CA GLY A 127 10.59 67.33 -56.23
C GLY A 127 11.87 66.54 -55.96
N THR A 128 12.39 66.52 -54.73
CA THR A 128 13.57 65.73 -54.33
C THR A 128 13.15 64.53 -53.48
N GLU A 129 13.73 63.36 -53.74
CA GLU A 129 13.42 62.13 -53.00
C GLU A 129 13.95 62.19 -51.57
N ILE A 130 13.10 61.86 -50.59
CA ILE A 130 13.42 61.89 -49.15
C ILE A 130 13.30 60.52 -48.47
N GLY A 131 12.70 59.53 -49.13
CA GLY A 131 12.62 58.16 -48.61
C GLY A 131 11.97 57.22 -49.62
N SER A 132 12.39 55.95 -49.63
CA SER A 132 11.93 54.96 -50.60
C SER A 132 11.91 53.53 -50.08
N ALA A 133 10.98 52.77 -50.61
CA ALA A 133 10.87 51.32 -50.55
C ALA A 133 10.40 50.82 -51.92
N TRP A 134 11.29 50.88 -52.92
CA TRP A 134 10.97 50.59 -54.31
C TRP A 134 11.70 49.34 -54.77
N HIS A 135 11.00 48.20 -54.78
CA HIS A 135 11.54 46.86 -55.04
C HIS A 135 10.81 46.19 -56.22
N ILE A 136 10.50 46.96 -57.25
CA ILE A 136 9.91 46.45 -58.50
C ILE A 136 11.03 45.96 -59.43
N ASP A 137 10.78 44.89 -60.18
CA ASP A 137 11.70 44.41 -61.19
C ASP A 137 11.93 45.46 -62.32
N PRO A 138 13.08 45.39 -63.04
CA PRO A 138 13.38 46.38 -64.09
C PRO A 138 12.37 46.44 -65.23
N ALA A 139 11.59 45.36 -65.44
CA ALA A 139 10.54 45.30 -66.45
C ALA A 139 9.21 45.91 -65.99
N GLY A 140 9.05 46.22 -64.69
CA GLY A 140 7.81 46.77 -64.13
C GLY A 140 6.66 45.77 -64.08
N GLU A 141 6.96 44.47 -64.11
CA GLU A 141 5.99 43.38 -64.20
C GLU A 141 5.70 42.73 -62.85
N ARG A 142 6.64 42.76 -61.89
CA ARG A 142 6.50 42.08 -60.59
C ARG A 142 7.16 42.84 -59.45
N ILE A 143 6.54 42.75 -58.27
CA ILE A 143 7.12 43.21 -57.01
C ILE A 143 8.03 42.10 -56.47
N LEU A 144 9.30 42.43 -56.20
CA LEU A 144 10.29 41.50 -55.66
C LEU A 144 10.22 41.41 -54.13
N VAL A 145 9.95 42.54 -53.48
CA VAL A 145 9.77 42.66 -52.03
C VAL A 145 8.57 43.56 -51.75
N HIS A 146 7.61 43.02 -51.00
CA HIS A 146 6.43 43.75 -50.57
C HIS A 146 6.75 44.50 -49.26
N ARG A 147 6.43 45.79 -49.17
CA ARG A 147 6.80 46.65 -48.03
C ARG A 147 5.66 47.61 -47.62
N ALA A 148 4.50 47.05 -47.33
CA ALA A 148 3.36 47.77 -46.76
C ALA A 148 3.59 48.14 -45.29
N ILE A 149 4.24 49.28 -45.02
CA ILE A 149 4.61 49.72 -43.66
C ILE A 149 3.47 50.46 -42.97
N ARG A 150 3.32 50.22 -41.65
CA ARG A 150 2.43 50.96 -40.76
C ARG A 150 3.22 51.88 -39.82
N ASP A 151 2.62 53.03 -39.52
CA ASP A 151 3.09 54.07 -38.60
C ASP A 151 4.59 54.42 -38.79
N THR A 152 4.95 54.84 -40.00
CA THR A 152 6.32 55.21 -40.36
C THR A 152 6.56 56.70 -40.15
N VAL A 153 7.79 57.06 -39.78
CA VAL A 153 8.23 58.44 -39.60
C VAL A 153 9.45 58.68 -40.48
N ILE A 154 9.37 59.66 -41.38
CA ILE A 154 10.43 60.06 -42.30
C ILE A 154 10.95 61.42 -41.88
N GLU A 155 12.26 61.57 -41.72
CA GLU A 155 12.87 62.88 -41.44
C GLU A 155 12.79 63.78 -42.68
N LEU A 156 12.40 65.05 -42.50
CA LEU A 156 12.34 66.04 -43.58
C LEU A 156 13.63 66.88 -43.56
N PRO A 157 14.50 66.78 -44.59
CA PRO A 157 15.74 67.54 -44.63
C PRO A 157 15.48 69.05 -44.62
N SER A 158 16.04 69.77 -43.65
CA SER A 158 15.84 71.22 -43.50
C SER A 158 16.26 72.02 -44.74
N SER A 159 17.19 71.51 -45.53
CA SER A 159 17.66 72.10 -46.79
C SER A 159 16.60 72.13 -47.89
N LEU A 160 15.64 71.20 -47.87
CA LEU A 160 14.59 71.07 -48.88
C LEU A 160 13.31 71.81 -48.50
N LEU A 161 13.16 72.21 -47.23
CA LEU A 161 11.98 72.94 -46.75
C LEU A 161 12.00 74.40 -47.20
N ALA A 162 10.88 74.85 -47.79
CA ALA A 162 10.62 76.22 -48.17
C ALA A 162 9.80 76.96 -47.09
N SER A 163 9.94 78.28 -47.04
CA SER A 163 9.03 79.13 -46.26
C SER A 163 7.77 79.34 -47.07
N GLY A 164 6.60 79.02 -46.52
CA GLY A 164 5.34 78.96 -47.23
C GLY A 164 5.00 77.54 -47.68
N GLU A 165 4.60 77.39 -48.95
CA GLU A 165 4.11 76.12 -49.50
C GLU A 165 5.24 75.09 -49.69
N ASN A 166 5.00 73.87 -49.23
CA ASN A 166 5.84 72.70 -49.45
C ASN A 166 4.99 71.58 -50.04
N ILE A 167 5.46 70.96 -51.12
CA ILE A 167 4.75 69.91 -51.84
C ILE A 167 5.32 68.55 -51.42
N LEU A 168 4.44 67.65 -50.99
CA LEU A 168 4.73 66.25 -50.75
C LEU A 168 4.12 65.42 -51.87
N ALA A 169 4.95 64.67 -52.58
CA ALA A 169 4.51 63.74 -53.60
C ALA A 169 4.88 62.30 -53.23
N PHE A 170 3.98 61.38 -53.53
CA PHE A 170 4.10 59.95 -53.24
C PHE A 170 3.96 59.19 -54.55
N ARG A 171 4.99 58.45 -54.95
CA ARG A 171 4.88 57.44 -55.99
C ARG A 171 4.54 56.13 -55.29
N LEU A 172 3.44 55.50 -55.68
CA LEU A 172 2.89 54.32 -55.05
C LEU A 172 2.76 53.22 -56.10
N ALA A 173 3.09 51.99 -55.74
CA ALA A 173 2.93 50.83 -56.60
C ALA A 173 2.32 49.66 -55.81
N GLY A 174 1.58 48.81 -56.52
CA GLY A 174 0.99 47.60 -55.97
C GLY A 174 0.30 46.74 -57.02
N ASP A 175 -0.13 45.55 -56.58
CA ASP A 175 -0.90 44.63 -57.41
C ASP A 175 -2.24 45.25 -57.85
N HIS A 176 -2.66 44.92 -59.07
CA HIS A 176 -3.90 45.42 -59.65
C HIS A 176 -5.11 45.10 -58.76
N GLY A 177 -5.88 46.12 -58.36
CA GLY A 177 -7.07 45.95 -57.53
C GLY A 177 -6.80 45.59 -56.06
N SER A 178 -5.54 45.64 -55.61
CA SER A 178 -5.19 45.46 -54.19
C SER A 178 -5.75 46.61 -53.35
N ALA A 179 -6.34 46.26 -52.21
CA ALA A 179 -6.82 47.23 -51.23
C ALA A 179 -5.67 47.92 -50.45
N GLU A 180 -4.44 47.43 -50.60
CA GLU A 180 -3.24 47.91 -49.91
C GLU A 180 -2.53 49.04 -50.69
N VAL A 181 -3.03 49.43 -51.86
CA VAL A 181 -2.49 50.57 -52.63
C VAL A 181 -3.15 51.88 -52.19
N GLY A 182 -2.32 52.81 -51.71
CA GLY A 182 -2.75 54.12 -51.23
C GLY A 182 -2.41 54.35 -49.76
N PHE A 183 -3.29 55.09 -49.08
CA PHE A 183 -3.23 55.41 -47.66
C PHE A 183 -4.35 54.65 -46.94
N TYR A 184 -4.05 53.41 -46.55
CA TYR A 184 -5.05 52.45 -46.06
C TYR A 184 -5.73 52.88 -44.74
N LEU A 185 -4.95 53.38 -43.78
CA LEU A 185 -5.46 53.97 -42.54
C LEU A 185 -5.89 55.41 -42.78
N GLY A 186 -6.86 55.91 -42.03
CA GLY A 186 -7.36 57.28 -42.16
C GLY A 186 -6.52 58.35 -41.46
N GLN A 187 -5.66 57.93 -40.53
CA GLN A 187 -4.80 58.77 -39.68
C GLN A 187 -3.75 57.88 -38.98
N PRO A 188 -2.64 58.44 -38.47
CA PRO A 188 -2.20 59.83 -38.58
C PRO A 188 -1.47 60.13 -39.91
N TYR A 189 -1.70 61.31 -40.50
CA TYR A 189 -0.87 61.85 -41.58
C TYR A 189 -0.48 63.28 -41.22
N GLU A 190 0.68 63.47 -40.63
CA GLU A 190 1.05 64.75 -40.02
C GLU A 190 2.52 65.11 -40.25
N VAL A 191 2.78 66.40 -40.37
CA VAL A 191 4.12 67.00 -40.32
C VAL A 191 4.26 67.80 -39.04
N ASP A 192 5.25 67.43 -38.22
CA ASP A 192 5.53 68.02 -36.91
C ASP A 192 7.04 67.83 -36.59
N HIS A 193 7.48 68.29 -35.42
CA HIS A 193 8.84 68.04 -34.94
C HIS A 193 9.13 66.55 -34.82
N LEU A 194 10.27 66.12 -35.35
CA LEU A 194 10.68 64.71 -35.42
C LEU A 194 10.64 64.02 -34.06
N ARG A 195 11.13 64.67 -33.00
CA ARG A 195 11.11 64.12 -31.63
C ARG A 195 9.69 63.89 -31.11
N THR A 196 8.76 64.81 -31.41
CA THR A 196 7.35 64.68 -31.02
C THR A 196 6.71 63.52 -31.75
N LEU A 197 6.97 63.38 -33.05
CA LEU A 197 6.46 62.26 -33.86
C LEU A 197 6.99 60.91 -33.37
N LEU A 198 8.29 60.80 -33.10
CA LEU A 198 8.91 59.59 -32.55
C LEU A 198 8.35 59.25 -31.16
N SER A 199 8.11 60.24 -30.30
CA SER A 199 7.48 60.04 -28.99
C SER A 199 6.02 59.57 -29.12
N ARG A 200 5.25 60.10 -30.07
CA ARG A 200 3.85 59.67 -30.32
C ARG A 200 3.76 58.30 -31.00
N ARG A 201 4.80 57.89 -31.73
CA ARG A 201 4.95 56.53 -32.27
C ARG A 201 5.35 55.52 -31.19
N SER A 202 5.89 55.94 -30.05
CA SER A 202 6.42 55.04 -29.02
C SER A 202 5.39 54.00 -28.55
N GLU A 203 5.72 52.72 -28.73
CA GLU A 203 4.89 51.59 -28.30
C GLU A 203 5.38 50.96 -26.99
N THR A 204 6.16 51.69 -26.18
CA THR A 204 6.85 51.14 -24.99
C THR A 204 5.90 50.39 -24.05
N VAL A 205 4.74 50.98 -23.71
CA VAL A 205 3.74 50.33 -22.84
C VAL A 205 3.19 49.04 -23.46
N VAL A 206 2.96 49.05 -24.78
CA VAL A 206 2.46 47.89 -25.53
C VAL A 206 3.50 46.77 -25.54
N LEU A 207 4.78 47.10 -25.76
CA LEU A 207 5.88 46.12 -25.73
C LEU A 207 6.06 45.51 -24.34
N ILE A 208 5.98 46.31 -23.27
CA ILE A 208 6.03 45.81 -21.89
C ILE A 208 4.89 44.80 -21.65
N LEU A 209 3.66 45.13 -22.06
CA LEU A 209 2.51 44.24 -21.93
C LEU A 209 2.71 42.93 -22.71
N ILE A 210 3.14 43.02 -23.97
CA ILE A 210 3.36 41.85 -24.83
C ILE A 210 4.48 40.96 -24.26
N CYS A 211 5.59 41.55 -23.79
CA CYS A 211 6.67 40.80 -23.14
C CYS A 211 6.21 40.12 -21.83
N LEU A 212 5.35 40.78 -21.05
CA LEU A 212 4.73 40.18 -19.86
C LEU A 212 3.90 38.94 -20.23
N TYR A 213 3.18 38.98 -21.36
CA TYR A 213 2.40 37.84 -21.85
C TYR A 213 3.29 36.67 -22.25
N LEU A 214 4.43 36.93 -22.88
CA LEU A 214 5.43 35.90 -23.15
C LEU A 214 5.96 35.27 -21.85
N ALA A 215 6.31 36.10 -20.86
CA ALA A 215 6.80 35.62 -19.57
C ALA A 215 5.78 34.73 -18.84
N ILE A 216 4.51 35.13 -18.84
CA ILE A 216 3.41 34.32 -18.28
C ILE A 216 3.24 33.02 -19.06
N GLY A 217 3.29 33.07 -20.39
CA GLY A 217 3.22 31.88 -21.24
C GLY A 217 4.32 30.87 -20.92
N LEU A 218 5.56 31.34 -20.83
CA LEU A 218 6.72 30.51 -20.46
C LEU A 218 6.60 29.95 -19.04
N TYR A 219 6.11 30.75 -18.08
CA TYR A 219 5.86 30.28 -16.71
C TYR A 219 4.87 29.11 -16.67
N HIS A 220 3.77 29.19 -17.43
CA HIS A 220 2.80 28.09 -17.49
C HIS A 220 3.33 26.86 -18.22
N LEU A 221 4.17 27.02 -19.24
CA LEU A 221 4.87 25.89 -19.88
C LEU A 221 5.85 25.20 -18.91
N LEU A 222 6.56 25.97 -18.08
CA LEU A 222 7.44 25.44 -17.03
C LEU A 222 6.63 24.67 -15.96
N LEU A 223 5.50 25.23 -15.52
CA LEU A 223 4.59 24.54 -14.59
C LEU A 223 4.10 23.21 -15.18
N TYR A 224 3.73 23.18 -16.46
CA TYR A 224 3.34 21.94 -17.12
C TYR A 224 4.47 20.91 -17.16
N SER A 225 5.72 21.33 -17.39
CA SER A 225 6.88 20.44 -17.36
C SER A 225 7.07 19.77 -16.00
N ARG A 226 6.71 20.43 -14.90
CA ARG A 226 6.81 19.90 -13.53
C ARG A 226 5.54 19.17 -13.08
N ARG A 227 4.38 19.55 -13.61
CA ARG A 227 3.05 19.06 -13.20
C ARG A 227 2.22 18.64 -14.42
N ARG A 228 2.60 17.53 -15.07
CA ARG A 228 1.93 17.03 -16.29
C ARG A 228 0.45 16.70 -16.12
N GLN A 229 0.00 16.42 -14.89
CA GLN A 229 -1.41 16.20 -14.58
C GLN A 229 -2.27 17.46 -14.83
N GLU A 230 -1.70 18.65 -14.64
CA GLU A 230 -2.36 19.93 -14.86
C GLU A 230 -2.18 20.40 -16.32
N SER A 231 -2.65 19.57 -17.26
CA SER A 231 -2.46 19.77 -18.71
C SER A 231 -3.04 21.08 -19.26
N TYR A 232 -3.96 21.75 -18.54
CA TYR A 232 -4.47 23.07 -18.91
C TYR A 232 -3.36 24.13 -18.98
N ASN A 233 -2.28 23.99 -18.20
CA ASN A 233 -1.13 24.92 -18.21
C ASN A 233 -0.40 24.91 -19.56
N PHE A 234 -0.34 23.77 -20.25
CA PHE A 234 0.29 23.67 -21.58
C PHE A 234 -0.46 24.51 -22.62
N TYR A 235 -1.77 24.32 -22.71
CA TYR A 235 -2.61 25.03 -23.68
C TYR A 235 -2.68 26.52 -23.38
N PHE A 236 -2.74 26.91 -22.11
CA PHE A 236 -2.66 28.31 -21.74
C PHE A 236 -1.31 28.94 -22.12
N GLY A 237 -0.20 28.23 -21.86
CA GLY A 237 1.13 28.66 -22.27
C GLY A 237 1.27 28.89 -23.77
N ILE A 238 0.81 27.93 -24.59
CA ILE A 238 0.77 28.05 -26.05
C ILE A 238 -0.11 29.22 -26.50
N PHE A 239 -1.27 29.41 -25.87
CA PHE A 239 -2.14 30.54 -26.16
C PHE A 239 -1.43 31.88 -25.90
N CYS A 240 -0.75 32.05 -24.76
CA CYS A 240 -0.02 33.27 -24.43
C CYS A 240 1.14 33.53 -25.40
N VAL A 241 1.90 32.49 -25.76
CA VAL A 241 2.98 32.59 -26.75
C VAL A 241 2.43 32.96 -28.13
N GLY A 242 1.34 32.33 -28.56
CA GLY A 242 0.67 32.67 -29.81
C GLY A 242 0.15 34.12 -29.80
N LEU A 243 -0.48 34.54 -28.70
CA LEU A 243 -0.96 35.91 -28.53
C LEU A 243 0.20 36.92 -28.54
N PHE A 244 1.35 36.58 -27.93
CA PHE A 244 2.57 37.37 -28.02
C PHE A 244 3.02 37.55 -29.47
N VAL A 245 3.14 36.46 -30.23
CA VAL A 245 3.58 36.53 -31.64
C VAL A 245 2.62 37.36 -32.46
N TYR A 246 1.31 37.14 -32.32
CA TYR A 246 0.29 37.93 -33.01
C TYR A 246 0.39 39.43 -32.69
N LEU A 247 0.40 39.79 -31.39
CA LEU A 247 0.48 41.19 -31.01
C LEU A 247 1.82 41.83 -31.40
N PHE A 248 2.91 41.07 -31.41
CA PHE A 248 4.22 41.53 -31.88
C PHE A 248 4.21 41.84 -33.38
N THR A 249 3.60 40.98 -34.21
CA THR A 249 3.43 41.25 -35.66
C THR A 249 2.58 42.49 -35.97
N ARG A 250 1.85 43.02 -34.99
CA ARG A 250 1.04 44.24 -35.11
C ARG A 250 1.79 45.52 -34.71
N THR A 251 3.00 45.41 -34.15
CA THR A 251 3.81 46.57 -33.72
C THR A 251 4.56 47.19 -34.88
N ALA A 252 4.89 48.47 -34.78
CA ALA A 252 5.65 49.17 -35.81
C ALA A 252 7.11 48.67 -35.92
N ILE A 253 7.65 48.10 -34.85
CA ILE A 253 9.03 47.58 -34.77
C ILE A 253 9.25 46.37 -35.69
N VAL A 254 8.21 45.55 -35.92
CA VAL A 254 8.37 44.34 -36.75
C VAL A 254 8.81 44.67 -38.18
N PHE A 255 8.37 45.82 -38.70
CA PHE A 255 8.69 46.33 -40.04
C PHE A 255 10.12 46.89 -40.15
N GLU A 256 10.80 47.11 -39.02
CA GLU A 256 12.22 47.46 -38.98
C GLU A 256 13.11 46.21 -38.94
N ILE A 257 12.59 45.07 -38.45
CA ILE A 257 13.31 43.80 -38.33
C ILE A 257 13.19 42.95 -39.60
N PHE A 258 12.01 42.93 -40.22
CA PHE A 258 11.74 42.14 -41.42
C PHE A 258 11.38 43.05 -42.59
N GLU A 259 12.09 42.89 -43.71
CA GLU A 259 11.89 43.71 -44.91
C GLU A 259 10.63 43.33 -45.68
N ASP A 260 10.33 42.04 -45.84
CA ASP A 260 9.16 41.55 -46.59
C ASP A 260 7.91 41.46 -45.70
N THR A 261 6.93 42.32 -45.97
CA THR A 261 5.67 42.38 -45.23
C THR A 261 4.76 41.19 -45.48
N THR A 262 4.96 40.46 -46.57
CA THR A 262 4.22 39.23 -46.87
C THR A 262 4.51 38.15 -45.84
N LEU A 263 5.77 38.03 -45.40
CA LEU A 263 6.15 37.07 -44.37
C LEU A 263 5.51 37.42 -43.03
N ILE A 264 5.53 38.70 -42.66
CA ILE A 264 4.88 39.21 -41.44
C ILE A 264 3.37 38.89 -41.49
N GLN A 265 2.71 39.18 -42.61
CA GLN A 265 1.27 38.91 -42.79
C GLN A 265 0.94 37.42 -42.71
N LYS A 266 1.76 36.55 -43.32
CA LYS A 266 1.59 35.09 -43.25
C LYS A 266 1.72 34.58 -41.81
N VAL A 267 2.73 35.05 -41.07
CA VAL A 267 2.90 34.71 -39.64
C VAL A 267 1.73 35.25 -38.82
N GLU A 268 1.33 36.51 -39.02
CA GLU A 268 0.17 37.14 -38.36
C GLU A 268 -1.07 36.25 -38.53
N TYR A 269 -1.38 35.83 -39.75
CA TYR A 269 -2.60 35.06 -40.05
C TYR A 269 -2.54 33.63 -39.54
N ILE A 270 -1.41 32.92 -39.73
CA ILE A 270 -1.26 31.54 -39.20
C ILE A 270 -1.45 31.53 -37.69
N VAL A 271 -0.84 32.49 -36.98
CA VAL A 271 -0.98 32.59 -35.53
C VAL A 271 -2.40 32.98 -35.16
N LEU A 272 -2.99 34.00 -35.81
CA LEU A 272 -4.35 34.46 -35.54
C LEU A 272 -5.40 33.35 -35.75
N PHE A 273 -5.27 32.55 -36.80
CA PHE A 273 -6.22 31.46 -37.09
C PHE A 273 -6.19 30.36 -36.03
N ASN A 274 -5.04 30.17 -35.40
CA ASN A 274 -4.84 29.11 -34.41
C ASN A 274 -4.90 29.58 -32.97
N VAL A 275 -4.80 30.88 -32.67
CA VAL A 275 -4.68 31.40 -31.29
C VAL A 275 -5.91 31.08 -30.42
N LEU A 276 -7.10 31.05 -31.01
CA LEU A 276 -8.33 30.76 -30.25
C LEU A 276 -8.43 29.29 -29.83
N THR A 277 -7.89 28.36 -30.62
CA THR A 277 -7.92 26.91 -30.34
C THR A 277 -7.30 26.52 -28.99
N PRO A 278 -6.03 26.86 -28.67
CA PRO A 278 -5.44 26.54 -27.38
C PRO A 278 -6.16 27.24 -26.22
N PHE A 279 -6.74 28.43 -26.44
CA PHE A 279 -7.58 29.09 -25.43
C PHE A 279 -8.84 28.27 -25.13
N LEU A 280 -9.57 27.81 -26.15
CA LEU A 280 -10.76 26.98 -25.99
C LEU A 280 -10.43 25.63 -25.32
N ILE A 281 -9.32 25.00 -25.69
CA ILE A 281 -8.87 23.75 -25.05
C ILE A 281 -8.45 23.98 -23.59
N PHE A 282 -7.84 25.12 -23.27
CA PHE A 282 -7.52 25.52 -21.90
C PHE A 282 -8.80 25.56 -21.04
N ILE A 283 -9.87 26.20 -21.52
CA ILE A 283 -11.15 26.28 -20.81
C ILE A 283 -11.74 24.88 -20.58
N ASP A 284 -11.72 24.03 -21.61
CA ASP A 284 -12.19 22.64 -21.53
C ASP A 284 -11.43 21.81 -20.49
N ARG A 285 -10.09 21.89 -20.51
CA ARG A 285 -9.24 21.16 -19.57
C ARG A 285 -9.36 21.69 -18.14
N LEU A 286 -9.58 22.99 -17.98
CA LEU A 286 -9.73 23.62 -16.68
C LEU A 286 -11.06 23.22 -16.02
N PHE A 287 -12.18 23.19 -16.76
CA PHE A 287 -13.51 22.98 -16.19
C PHE A 287 -14.11 21.58 -16.40
N GLU A 288 -13.95 20.98 -17.59
CA GLU A 288 -14.53 19.67 -17.92
C GLU A 288 -13.53 18.51 -17.83
N LYS A 289 -12.22 18.79 -17.62
CA LYS A 289 -11.10 17.83 -17.63
C LYS A 289 -10.93 17.03 -18.94
N ARG A 290 -11.81 17.24 -19.92
CA ARG A 290 -11.83 16.62 -21.26
C ARG A 290 -11.86 17.69 -22.34
N ILE A 291 -11.43 17.33 -23.55
CA ILE A 291 -11.48 18.22 -24.72
C ILE A 291 -12.75 17.90 -25.51
N THR A 292 -13.64 18.87 -25.63
CA THR A 292 -14.89 18.76 -26.39
C THR A 292 -14.61 18.72 -27.89
N LEU A 293 -15.64 18.41 -28.69
CA LEU A 293 -15.49 18.29 -30.14
C LEU A 293 -15.27 19.64 -30.83
N PHE A 294 -15.85 20.72 -30.28
CA PHE A 294 -15.84 22.04 -30.90
C PHE A 294 -14.44 22.64 -31.09
N PRO A 295 -13.54 22.68 -30.07
CA PRO A 295 -12.18 23.20 -30.25
C PRO A 295 -11.35 22.37 -31.24
N LYS A 296 -11.63 21.06 -31.38
CA LYS A 296 -10.95 20.20 -32.36
C LYS A 296 -11.36 20.55 -33.79
N ILE A 297 -12.68 20.73 -34.02
CA ILE A 297 -13.20 21.14 -35.33
C ILE A 297 -12.66 22.53 -35.68
N TYR A 298 -12.74 23.48 -34.74
CA TYR A 298 -12.23 24.84 -34.94
C TYR A 298 -10.73 24.84 -35.21
N GLY A 299 -9.95 24.04 -34.49
CA GLY A 299 -8.51 23.90 -34.70
C GLY A 299 -8.15 23.28 -36.06
N ALA A 300 -8.85 22.23 -36.49
CA ALA A 300 -8.67 21.65 -37.82
C ALA A 300 -9.00 22.65 -38.93
N PHE A 301 -10.06 23.43 -38.75
CA PHE A 301 -10.44 24.51 -39.66
C PHE A 301 -9.38 25.62 -39.70
N GLY A 302 -8.89 26.09 -38.55
CA GLY A 302 -7.81 27.08 -38.46
C GLY A 302 -6.50 26.60 -39.10
N ALA A 303 -6.14 25.33 -38.92
CA ALA A 303 -5.00 24.71 -39.57
C ALA A 303 -5.18 24.62 -41.09
N ALA A 304 -6.38 24.30 -41.58
CA ALA A 304 -6.68 24.29 -43.02
C ALA A 304 -6.55 25.70 -43.64
N LEU A 305 -7.05 26.74 -42.97
CA LEU A 305 -6.84 28.12 -43.41
C LEU A 305 -5.36 28.53 -43.37
N SER A 306 -4.61 28.05 -42.37
CA SER A 306 -3.17 28.30 -42.25
C SER A 306 -2.38 27.70 -43.42
N LEU A 307 -2.72 26.45 -43.80
CA LEU A 307 -2.15 25.79 -44.98
C LEU A 307 -2.52 26.52 -46.27
N ALA A 308 -3.74 27.07 -46.35
CA ALA A 308 -4.20 27.83 -47.50
C ALA A 308 -3.43 29.15 -47.71
N VAL A 309 -2.94 29.79 -46.63
CA VAL A 309 -2.20 31.07 -46.66
C VAL A 309 -0.76 30.92 -47.17
N ILE A 310 -0.13 29.76 -46.99
CA ILE A 310 1.28 29.54 -47.33
C ILE A 310 1.57 29.77 -48.84
N PRO A 311 0.82 29.15 -49.78
CA PRO A 311 1.09 29.28 -51.22
C PRO A 311 0.46 30.53 -51.86
N THR A 312 -0.33 31.32 -51.14
CA THR A 312 -1.14 32.42 -51.72
C THR A 312 -0.49 33.79 -51.58
N THR A 313 -0.92 34.73 -52.42
CA THR A 313 -0.49 36.14 -52.44
C THR A 313 -1.17 36.97 -51.36
N SER A 314 -0.62 38.16 -51.06
CA SER A 314 -1.18 39.10 -50.06
C SER A 314 -2.67 39.37 -50.30
N HIS A 315 -3.04 39.63 -51.55
CA HIS A 315 -4.44 39.92 -51.92
C HIS A 315 -5.40 38.77 -51.58
N PHE A 316 -5.03 37.53 -51.89
CA PHE A 316 -5.89 36.37 -51.58
C PHE A 316 -5.94 36.07 -50.08
N ASN A 317 -4.84 36.31 -49.36
CA ASN A 317 -4.78 36.17 -47.90
C ASN A 317 -5.84 37.04 -47.20
N THR A 318 -6.12 38.25 -47.70
CA THR A 318 -7.18 39.11 -47.15
C THR A 318 -8.57 38.50 -47.29
N THR A 319 -8.82 37.70 -48.33
CA THR A 319 -10.10 36.97 -48.52
C THR A 319 -10.20 35.82 -47.54
N ILE A 320 -9.12 35.07 -47.34
CA ILE A 320 -9.03 34.00 -46.32
C ILE A 320 -9.28 34.59 -44.92
N LEU A 321 -8.71 35.77 -44.62
CA LEU A 321 -8.94 36.47 -43.36
C LEU A 321 -10.43 36.79 -43.13
N ARG A 322 -11.17 37.22 -44.15
CA ARG A 322 -12.62 37.50 -44.02
C ARG A 322 -13.43 36.25 -43.69
N VAL A 323 -13.08 35.11 -44.31
CA VAL A 323 -13.69 33.80 -43.98
C VAL A 323 -13.44 33.46 -42.52
N TRP A 324 -12.19 33.66 -42.06
CA TRP A 324 -11.85 33.48 -40.66
C TRP A 324 -12.65 34.41 -39.74
N GLN A 325 -12.73 35.71 -40.01
CA GLN A 325 -13.44 36.70 -39.18
C GLN A 325 -14.90 36.31 -38.92
N VAL A 326 -15.63 35.89 -39.96
CA VAL A 326 -17.02 35.42 -39.82
C VAL A 326 -17.08 34.14 -38.98
N SER A 327 -16.23 33.15 -39.29
CA SER A 327 -16.20 31.88 -38.56
C SER A 327 -15.77 32.05 -37.09
N ALA A 328 -14.89 33.00 -36.78
CA ALA A 328 -14.42 33.31 -35.45
C ALA A 328 -15.52 33.95 -34.60
N LEU A 329 -16.30 34.88 -35.16
CA LEU A 329 -17.47 35.45 -34.48
C LEU A 329 -18.52 34.37 -34.16
N LEU A 330 -18.82 33.48 -35.11
CA LEU A 330 -19.71 32.34 -34.87
C LEU A 330 -19.15 31.40 -33.79
N GLY A 331 -17.83 31.17 -33.80
CA GLY A 331 -17.14 30.37 -32.80
C GLY A 331 -17.20 30.96 -31.40
N ILE A 332 -16.98 32.28 -31.25
CA ILE A 332 -17.11 32.99 -29.98
C ILE A 332 -18.56 32.93 -29.49
N LEU A 333 -19.54 33.15 -30.37
CA LEU A 333 -20.96 33.07 -30.00
C LEU A 333 -21.34 31.66 -29.52
N TYR A 334 -20.89 30.62 -30.22
CA TYR A 334 -21.09 29.23 -29.80
C TYR A 334 -20.46 28.95 -28.43
N PHE A 335 -19.22 29.39 -28.22
CA PHE A 335 -18.52 29.27 -26.94
C PHE A 335 -19.31 29.91 -25.80
N LEU A 336 -19.77 31.16 -25.98
CA LEU A 336 -20.54 31.88 -24.96
C LEU A 336 -21.88 31.20 -24.66
N ALA A 337 -22.63 30.80 -25.71
CA ALA A 337 -23.98 30.27 -25.58
C ALA A 337 -24.01 28.84 -25.01
N PHE A 338 -23.06 27.99 -25.38
CA PHE A 338 -23.11 26.55 -25.05
C PHE A 338 -22.08 26.11 -24.03
N GLN A 339 -20.84 26.61 -24.10
CA GLN A 339 -19.76 26.15 -23.23
C GLN A 339 -19.69 26.96 -21.94
N LEU A 340 -19.66 28.29 -22.05
CA LEU A 340 -19.61 29.19 -20.90
C LEU A 340 -20.93 29.16 -20.10
N PHE A 341 -22.08 29.18 -20.77
CA PHE A 341 -23.39 29.15 -20.11
C PHE A 341 -23.61 27.89 -19.27
N ARG A 342 -23.26 26.70 -19.80
CA ARG A 342 -23.36 25.43 -19.05
C ARG A 342 -22.49 25.45 -17.80
N PHE A 343 -21.28 26.01 -17.90
CA PHE A 343 -20.38 26.15 -16.77
C PHE A 343 -20.97 27.07 -15.68
N VAL A 344 -21.43 28.26 -16.06
CA VAL A 344 -22.05 29.24 -15.14
C VAL A 344 -23.24 28.64 -14.41
N ILE A 345 -24.14 27.96 -15.13
CA ILE A 345 -25.32 27.32 -14.52
C ILE A 345 -24.91 26.25 -13.51
N ARG A 346 -23.92 25.42 -13.84
CA ARG A 346 -23.46 24.36 -12.93
C ARG A 346 -22.98 24.94 -11.61
N GLU A 347 -22.12 25.96 -11.68
CA GLU A 347 -21.54 26.61 -10.50
C GLU A 347 -22.61 27.32 -9.64
N ILE A 348 -23.54 28.04 -10.30
CA ILE A 348 -24.67 28.69 -9.62
C ILE A 348 -25.55 27.64 -8.93
N ARG A 349 -25.84 26.51 -9.59
CA ARG A 349 -26.69 25.44 -9.03
C ARG A 349 -26.09 24.82 -7.78
N THR A 350 -24.77 24.59 -7.76
CA THR A 350 -24.06 24.11 -6.56
C THR A 350 -24.16 25.10 -5.40
N ARG A 351 -23.98 26.41 -5.65
CA ARG A 351 -24.03 27.43 -4.58
C ARG A 351 -25.44 27.86 -4.18
N TYR A 352 -26.42 27.64 -5.05
CA TYR A 352 -27.83 27.85 -4.74
C TYR A 352 -28.32 26.89 -3.64
N ALA A 353 -27.74 25.68 -3.57
CA ALA A 353 -28.05 24.69 -2.54
C ALA A 353 -27.56 25.09 -1.13
N ASP A 354 -26.48 25.87 -1.02
CA ASP A 354 -25.87 26.28 0.27
C ASP A 354 -26.44 27.57 0.87
N SER A 355 -27.30 28.31 0.14
CA SER A 355 -27.79 29.61 0.61
C SER A 355 -29.03 29.50 1.52
N GLN A 356 -29.02 30.14 2.69
CA GLN A 356 -30.11 30.10 3.68
C GLN A 356 -31.18 31.21 3.55
N LYS A 357 -31.15 32.10 2.54
CA LYS A 357 -32.12 33.22 2.43
C LYS A 357 -33.47 32.83 1.78
N VAL A 358 -34.53 33.58 2.10
CA VAL A 358 -35.95 33.16 1.99
C VAL A 358 -36.64 33.46 0.64
N THR A 359 -36.25 34.47 -0.15
CA THR A 359 -36.92 34.78 -1.44
C THR A 359 -36.11 34.33 -2.67
N THR A 360 -36.74 33.57 -3.58
CA THR A 360 -36.12 32.93 -4.76
C THR A 360 -35.30 33.90 -5.62
N ILE A 361 -35.80 35.12 -5.86
CA ILE A 361 -35.13 36.13 -6.68
C ILE A 361 -33.92 36.74 -5.95
N ALA A 362 -34.05 37.11 -4.67
CA ALA A 362 -32.93 37.63 -3.89
C ALA A 362 -31.86 36.56 -3.63
N LYS A 363 -32.26 35.30 -3.50
CA LYS A 363 -31.38 34.13 -3.39
C LYS A 363 -30.60 33.90 -4.68
N SER A 364 -31.26 33.98 -5.84
CA SER A 364 -30.62 33.91 -7.15
C SER A 364 -29.68 35.09 -7.41
N LEU A 365 -30.10 36.32 -7.09
CA LEU A 365 -29.28 37.52 -7.33
C LEU A 365 -28.05 37.58 -6.41
N SER A 366 -28.22 37.20 -5.13
CA SER A 366 -27.10 37.15 -4.19
C SER A 366 -26.15 35.98 -4.45
N ALA A 367 -26.67 34.80 -4.82
CA ALA A 367 -25.85 33.68 -5.28
C ALA A 367 -25.08 34.04 -6.55
N PHE A 368 -25.70 34.72 -7.51
CA PHE A 368 -25.04 35.20 -8.73
C PHE A 368 -23.95 36.24 -8.41
N LYS A 369 -24.27 37.28 -7.63
CA LYS A 369 -23.31 38.33 -7.21
C LYS A 369 -22.13 37.71 -6.47
N ASN A 370 -22.38 36.81 -5.52
CA ASN A 370 -21.33 36.20 -4.72
C ASN A 370 -20.50 35.19 -5.53
N THR A 371 -21.10 34.50 -6.48
CA THR A 371 -20.38 33.61 -7.40
C THR A 371 -19.48 34.44 -8.32
N MET A 372 -19.97 35.54 -8.90
CA MET A 372 -19.18 36.36 -9.82
C MET A 372 -18.05 37.15 -9.14
N LEU A 373 -18.28 37.72 -7.95
CA LEU A 373 -17.29 38.61 -7.30
C LEU A 373 -16.38 37.94 -6.27
N PHE A 374 -16.84 36.85 -5.63
CA PHE A 374 -16.11 36.24 -4.50
C PHE A 374 -15.70 34.78 -4.76
N SER A 375 -16.07 34.18 -5.89
CA SER A 375 -15.55 32.86 -6.25
C SER A 375 -14.34 32.97 -7.19
N PRO A 376 -13.31 32.12 -7.01
CA PRO A 376 -12.19 32.03 -7.96
C PRO A 376 -12.65 31.73 -9.39
N ALA A 377 -13.74 30.96 -9.55
CA ALA A 377 -14.38 30.66 -10.82
C ALA A 377 -15.04 31.89 -11.49
N GLY A 378 -15.69 32.75 -10.70
CA GLY A 378 -16.36 33.96 -11.17
C GLY A 378 -15.38 35.04 -11.61
N ASN A 379 -14.30 35.25 -10.86
CA ASN A 379 -13.23 36.17 -11.25
C ASN A 379 -12.60 35.76 -12.59
N LEU A 380 -12.41 34.46 -12.80
CA LEU A 380 -11.95 33.94 -14.09
C LEU A 380 -12.98 34.21 -15.20
N LEU A 381 -14.27 34.04 -14.92
CA LEU A 381 -15.34 34.26 -15.88
C LEU A 381 -15.41 35.72 -16.38
N ILE A 382 -15.26 36.69 -15.47
CA ILE A 382 -15.18 38.12 -15.80
C ILE A 382 -14.00 38.37 -16.75
N GLY A 383 -12.85 37.76 -16.46
CA GLY A 383 -11.70 37.84 -17.36
C GLY A 383 -11.97 37.24 -18.75
N ILE A 384 -12.61 36.07 -18.82
CA ILE A 384 -12.97 35.42 -20.10
C ILE A 384 -13.89 36.32 -20.92
N LEU A 385 -14.94 36.85 -20.29
CA LEU A 385 -15.88 37.77 -20.94
C LEU A 385 -15.19 39.03 -21.43
N THR A 386 -14.22 39.55 -20.66
CA THR A 386 -13.42 40.72 -21.06
C THR A 386 -12.61 40.43 -22.31
N ILE A 387 -11.83 39.34 -22.34
CA ILE A 387 -11.04 38.98 -23.54
C ILE A 387 -11.94 38.78 -24.75
N MET A 388 -13.03 38.02 -24.59
CA MET A 388 -13.96 37.75 -25.70
C MET A 388 -14.60 39.04 -26.21
N GLY A 389 -15.02 39.94 -25.32
CA GLY A 389 -15.56 41.25 -25.70
C GLY A 389 -14.54 42.10 -26.46
N THR A 390 -13.29 42.13 -26.00
CA THR A 390 -12.22 42.86 -26.71
C THR A 390 -11.86 42.22 -28.04
N ALA A 391 -11.90 40.88 -28.16
CA ALA A 391 -11.64 40.18 -29.40
C ALA A 391 -12.74 40.42 -30.44
N VAL A 392 -14.01 40.41 -30.01
CA VAL A 392 -15.14 40.77 -30.87
C VAL A 392 -15.00 42.22 -31.36
N PHE A 393 -14.65 43.14 -30.47
CA PHE A 393 -14.39 44.53 -30.87
C PHE A 393 -13.28 44.60 -31.92
N ASP A 394 -12.15 43.95 -31.71
CA ASP A 394 -11.01 44.00 -32.65
C ASP A 394 -11.37 43.41 -34.03
N ILE A 395 -12.20 42.36 -34.07
CA ILE A 395 -12.73 41.81 -35.34
C ILE A 395 -13.65 42.84 -36.02
N LEU A 396 -14.55 43.47 -35.27
CA LEU A 396 -15.45 44.50 -35.82
C LEU A 396 -14.69 45.76 -36.25
N ASP A 397 -13.64 46.15 -35.53
CA ASP A 397 -12.76 47.26 -35.93
C ASP A 397 -12.07 46.96 -37.25
N SER A 398 -11.57 45.74 -37.43
CA SER A 398 -10.91 45.35 -38.68
C SER A 398 -11.85 45.32 -39.89
N VAL A 399 -13.16 45.11 -39.70
CA VAL A 399 -14.14 44.97 -40.80
C VAL A 399 -14.92 46.25 -41.06
N ILE A 400 -15.32 46.97 -40.00
CA ILE A 400 -16.29 48.07 -40.04
C ILE A 400 -15.65 49.40 -39.66
N PHE A 401 -15.01 49.49 -38.48
CA PHE A 401 -14.64 50.79 -37.90
C PHE A 401 -13.29 51.35 -38.40
N ALA A 402 -12.35 50.48 -38.77
CA ALA A 402 -11.03 50.80 -39.32
C ALA A 402 -10.24 51.83 -38.49
N THR A 403 -10.39 51.82 -37.15
CA THR A 403 -9.70 52.76 -36.26
C THR A 403 -8.26 52.34 -35.98
N GLY A 404 -7.94 51.04 -36.10
CA GLY A 404 -6.61 50.50 -35.88
C GLY A 404 -6.29 50.22 -34.40
N ILE A 405 -7.26 50.40 -33.50
CA ILE A 405 -7.10 50.18 -32.06
C ILE A 405 -7.34 48.69 -31.75
N ALA A 406 -6.31 48.00 -31.27
CA ALA A 406 -6.44 46.63 -30.76
C ALA A 406 -6.67 46.64 -29.24
N PHE A 407 -7.89 46.40 -28.78
CA PHE A 407 -8.24 46.31 -27.36
C PHE A 407 -7.88 44.97 -26.72
N THR A 408 -7.68 43.90 -27.51
CA THR A 408 -7.30 42.59 -26.97
C THR A 408 -6.03 42.66 -26.12
N LYS A 409 -5.09 43.56 -26.46
CA LYS A 409 -3.86 43.78 -25.68
C LYS A 409 -4.11 44.30 -24.28
N TYR A 410 -5.24 44.95 -23.98
CA TYR A 410 -5.61 45.40 -22.63
C TYR A 410 -6.57 44.41 -21.96
N GLY A 411 -7.50 43.82 -22.72
CA GLY A 411 -8.42 42.79 -22.21
C GLY A 411 -7.69 41.57 -21.66
N PHE A 412 -6.58 41.17 -22.31
CA PHE A 412 -5.76 40.06 -21.82
C PHE A 412 -5.03 40.37 -20.50
N ALA A 413 -4.58 41.61 -20.26
CA ALA A 413 -3.99 42.00 -18.97
C ALA A 413 -4.97 41.81 -17.81
N LEU A 414 -6.23 42.20 -17.99
CA LEU A 414 -7.26 42.03 -16.95
C LEU A 414 -7.52 40.55 -16.64
N PHE A 415 -7.54 39.71 -17.67
CA PHE A 415 -7.69 38.27 -17.49
C PHE A 415 -6.51 37.62 -16.79
N VAL A 416 -5.28 38.04 -17.11
CA VAL A 416 -4.07 37.60 -16.39
C VAL A 416 -4.19 37.89 -14.89
N ILE A 417 -4.63 39.09 -14.53
CA ILE A 417 -4.89 39.45 -13.12
C ILE A 417 -5.94 38.51 -12.52
N GLY A 418 -7.02 38.22 -13.25
CA GLY A 418 -8.06 37.27 -12.83
C GLY A 418 -7.52 35.86 -12.53
N ILE A 419 -6.67 35.31 -13.41
CA ILE A 419 -6.00 34.02 -13.18
C ILE A 419 -5.06 34.08 -11.98
N ALA A 420 -4.25 35.14 -11.85
CA ALA A 420 -3.29 35.29 -10.76
C ALA A 420 -4.00 35.27 -9.39
N VAL A 421 -5.11 36.01 -9.27
CA VAL A 421 -5.94 36.02 -8.05
C VAL A 421 -6.54 34.64 -7.77
N MET A 422 -7.05 33.95 -8.79
CA MET A 422 -7.59 32.59 -8.64
C MET A 422 -6.52 31.62 -8.14
N LEU A 423 -5.32 31.64 -8.71
CA LEU A 423 -4.23 30.75 -8.33
C LEU A 423 -3.74 31.05 -6.90
N ALA A 424 -3.62 32.33 -6.52
CA ALA A 424 -3.25 32.74 -5.18
C ALA A 424 -4.24 32.22 -4.12
N ASN A 425 -5.55 32.35 -4.38
CA ASN A 425 -6.57 31.84 -3.47
C ASN A 425 -6.52 30.31 -3.36
N ARG A 426 -6.35 29.59 -4.48
CA ARG A 426 -6.21 28.13 -4.47
C ARG A 426 -4.98 27.69 -3.68
N PHE A 427 -3.86 28.41 -3.80
CA PHE A 427 -2.65 28.13 -3.05
C PHE A 427 -2.87 28.29 -1.54
N LEU A 428 -3.50 29.39 -1.12
CA LEU A 428 -3.82 29.63 0.29
C LEU A 428 -4.73 28.52 0.87
N THR A 429 -5.77 28.11 0.15
CA THR A 429 -6.66 27.02 0.61
C THR A 429 -5.91 25.70 0.76
N VAL A 430 -5.10 25.32 -0.23
CA VAL A 430 -4.32 24.08 -0.17
C VAL A 430 -3.28 24.13 0.94
N HIS A 431 -2.62 25.27 1.16
CA HIS A 431 -1.64 25.42 2.22
C HIS A 431 -2.28 25.22 3.61
N ASN A 432 -3.41 25.89 3.87
CA ASN A 432 -4.12 25.74 5.14
C ASN A 432 -4.61 24.30 5.37
N GLN A 433 -5.08 23.61 4.32
CA GLN A 433 -5.49 22.19 4.41
C GLN A 433 -4.31 21.28 4.75
N VAL A 434 -3.12 21.55 4.21
CA VAL A 434 -1.90 20.77 4.52
C VAL A 434 -1.46 21.02 5.95
N GLU A 435 -1.52 22.26 6.42
CA GLU A 435 -1.19 22.63 7.80
C GLU A 435 -2.13 21.94 8.80
N GLU A 436 -3.44 22.01 8.56
CA GLU A 436 -4.46 21.33 9.37
C GLU A 436 -4.31 19.80 9.38
N LEU A 437 -3.95 19.20 8.22
CA LEU A 437 -3.73 17.76 8.14
C LEU A 437 -2.47 17.33 8.90
N ASN A 438 -1.39 18.11 8.84
CA ASN A 438 -0.16 17.85 9.56
C ASN A 438 -0.37 17.91 11.09
N GLU A 439 -1.05 18.95 11.59
CA GLU A 439 -1.35 19.07 13.02
C GLU A 439 -2.19 17.89 13.55
N ASN A 440 -3.15 17.41 12.76
CA ASN A 440 -3.99 16.27 13.12
C ASN A 440 -3.24 14.93 13.05
N LEU A 441 -2.35 14.75 12.07
CA LEU A 441 -1.53 13.56 11.95
C LEU A 441 -0.56 13.42 13.12
N GLU A 442 0.07 14.51 13.54
CA GLU A 442 1.02 14.50 14.66
C GLU A 442 0.36 14.02 15.96
N LYS A 443 -0.82 14.56 16.28
CA LYS A 443 -1.64 14.08 17.42
C LYS A 443 -1.97 12.60 17.33
N LYS A 444 -2.35 12.11 16.14
CA LYS A 444 -2.74 10.71 15.95
C LYS A 444 -1.57 9.75 16.06
N VAL A 445 -0.38 10.16 15.61
CA VAL A 445 0.86 9.39 15.78
C VAL A 445 1.25 9.32 17.24
N GLU A 446 1.18 10.44 17.97
CA GLU A 446 1.49 10.48 19.40
C GLU A 446 0.56 9.56 20.22
N GLU A 447 -0.75 9.60 19.95
CA GLU A 447 -1.75 8.78 20.62
C GLU A 447 -1.53 7.28 20.37
N ARG A 448 -1.29 6.88 19.10
CA ARG A 448 -1.00 5.48 18.75
C ARG A 448 0.31 4.98 19.34
N THR A 449 1.32 5.84 19.41
CA THR A 449 2.62 5.50 20.01
C THR A 449 2.47 5.27 21.51
N ARG A 450 1.65 6.08 22.19
CA ARG A 450 1.32 5.90 23.61
C ARG A 450 0.56 4.59 23.86
N GLU A 451 -0.51 4.32 23.09
CA GLU A 451 -1.29 3.08 23.19
C GLU A 451 -0.40 1.84 23.02
N LEU A 452 0.48 1.86 22.03
CA LEU A 452 1.38 0.75 21.75
C LEU A 452 2.36 0.52 22.91
N LYS A 453 2.93 1.60 23.45
CA LYS A 453 3.86 1.54 24.59
C LYS A 453 3.18 0.97 25.84
N GLU A 454 1.95 1.40 26.13
CA GLU A 454 1.16 0.87 27.25
C GLU A 454 0.83 -0.62 27.08
N SER A 455 0.44 -1.04 25.86
CA SER A 455 0.17 -2.44 25.55
C SER A 455 1.43 -3.31 25.70
N LEU A 456 2.57 -2.82 25.22
CA LEU A 456 3.83 -3.56 25.27
C LEU A 456 4.31 -3.75 26.72
N VAL A 457 4.19 -2.72 27.56
CA VAL A 457 4.46 -2.83 29.00
C VAL A 457 3.53 -3.87 29.65
N ARG A 458 2.23 -3.83 29.32
CA ARG A 458 1.25 -4.78 29.86
C ARG A 458 1.56 -6.24 29.46
N VAL A 459 1.94 -6.49 28.21
CA VAL A 459 2.33 -7.83 27.74
C VAL A 459 3.61 -8.30 28.43
N GLN A 460 4.60 -7.42 28.61
CA GLN A 460 5.83 -7.74 29.33
C GLN A 460 5.56 -8.09 30.81
N ASP A 461 4.69 -7.35 31.48
CA ASP A 461 4.32 -7.61 32.86
C ASP A 461 3.56 -8.94 33.01
N LEU A 462 2.60 -9.22 32.11
CA LEU A 462 1.88 -10.51 32.09
C LEU A 462 2.82 -11.69 31.85
N LYS A 463 3.76 -11.56 30.89
CA LYS A 463 4.77 -12.59 30.65
C LYS A 463 5.63 -12.84 31.88
N LYS A 464 6.07 -11.76 32.55
CA LYS A 464 6.89 -11.87 33.76
C LYS A 464 6.14 -12.56 34.91
N GLN A 465 4.84 -12.33 35.04
CA GLN A 465 3.98 -13.06 35.99
C GLN A 465 3.88 -14.55 35.63
N GLN A 466 3.61 -14.86 34.36
CA GLN A 466 3.53 -16.23 33.87
C GLN A 466 4.84 -17.01 34.07
N ASP A 467 5.99 -16.40 33.74
CA ASP A 467 7.30 -17.02 33.93
C ASP A 467 7.62 -17.23 35.44
N ALA A 468 7.07 -16.41 36.33
CA ALA A 468 7.16 -16.62 37.78
C ALA A 468 6.36 -17.84 38.25
N ASP A 469 5.15 -18.01 37.74
CA ASP A 469 4.28 -19.16 38.05
C ASP A 469 4.87 -20.47 37.50
N TYR A 470 5.44 -20.44 36.29
CA TYR A 470 6.20 -21.57 35.73
C TYR A 470 7.41 -21.92 36.60
N PHE A 471 8.15 -20.91 37.06
CA PHE A 471 9.30 -21.13 37.94
C PHE A 471 8.91 -21.81 39.24
N LEU A 472 7.83 -21.36 39.88
CA LEU A 472 7.34 -21.96 41.12
C LEU A 472 6.91 -23.42 40.90
N THR A 473 6.15 -23.70 39.84
CA THR A 473 5.66 -25.05 39.53
C THR A 473 6.82 -26.01 39.25
N ALA A 474 7.82 -25.59 38.47
CA ALA A 474 9.01 -26.39 38.21
C ALA A 474 9.81 -26.68 39.50
N GLN A 475 9.87 -25.72 40.44
CA GLN A 475 10.51 -25.93 41.74
C GLN A 475 9.74 -26.90 42.64
N LEU A 476 8.40 -26.94 42.55
CA LEU A 476 7.57 -27.89 43.28
C LEU A 476 7.67 -29.32 42.70
N LEU A 477 7.84 -29.45 41.38
CA LEU A 477 8.01 -30.75 40.72
C LEU A 477 9.35 -31.42 41.04
N LYS A 478 10.44 -30.65 41.14
CA LYS A 478 11.79 -31.18 41.41
C LYS A 478 11.88 -32.16 42.59
N PRO A 479 11.38 -31.85 43.80
CA PRO A 479 11.42 -32.78 44.92
C PRO A 479 10.52 -34.00 44.74
N LEU A 480 9.42 -33.88 43.98
CA LEU A 480 8.50 -34.99 43.70
C LEU A 480 9.07 -35.96 42.65
N ALA A 481 9.88 -35.45 41.72
CA ALA A 481 10.58 -36.23 40.69
C ALA A 481 11.97 -36.73 41.14
N ALA A 482 12.29 -36.62 42.44
CA ALA A 482 13.59 -37.02 42.95
C ALA A 482 13.72 -38.55 42.99
N ASN A 483 14.91 -39.07 42.64
CA ASN A 483 15.22 -40.48 42.87
C ASN A 483 15.50 -40.69 44.37
N THR A 484 14.59 -41.36 45.06
CA THR A 484 14.74 -41.73 46.48
C THR A 484 14.95 -43.23 46.68
N ALA A 485 15.23 -43.96 45.59
CA ALA A 485 15.60 -45.36 45.65
C ALA A 485 17.05 -45.51 46.12
N HIS A 486 17.24 -46.38 47.10
CA HIS A 486 18.52 -46.81 47.64
C HIS A 486 18.52 -48.33 47.65
N SER A 487 19.28 -48.94 46.75
CA SER A 487 19.48 -50.38 46.68
C SER A 487 20.94 -50.68 46.38
N ASP A 488 21.40 -51.83 46.88
CA ASP A 488 22.71 -52.38 46.60
C ASP A 488 22.75 -53.23 45.32
N ASN A 489 21.58 -53.67 44.85
CA ASN A 489 21.43 -54.62 43.74
C ASN A 489 20.75 -54.00 42.51
N ILE A 490 20.14 -52.82 42.66
CA ILE A 490 19.40 -52.13 41.60
C ILE A 490 19.92 -50.71 41.47
N ASP A 491 20.36 -50.33 40.28
CA ASP A 491 20.74 -48.97 39.93
C ASP A 491 19.63 -48.30 39.10
N ILE A 492 19.31 -47.03 39.41
CA ILE A 492 18.25 -46.26 38.75
C ILE A 492 18.76 -44.89 38.34
N GLU A 493 18.61 -44.57 37.05
CA GLU A 493 18.99 -43.27 36.48
C GLU A 493 17.81 -42.61 35.75
N TYR A 494 17.74 -41.28 35.82
CA TYR A 494 16.71 -40.47 35.14
C TYR A 494 17.33 -39.52 34.13
N LEU A 495 16.58 -39.27 33.06
CA LEU A 495 16.76 -38.13 32.17
C LEU A 495 15.38 -37.53 31.89
N ILE A 496 15.22 -36.24 32.13
CA ILE A 496 13.99 -35.51 31.79
C ILE A 496 14.38 -34.24 31.04
N ARG A 497 13.72 -33.98 29.91
CA ARG A 497 13.83 -32.79 29.07
C ARG A 497 12.43 -32.33 28.71
N GLN A 498 12.03 -31.18 29.25
CA GLN A 498 10.70 -30.63 28.97
C GLN A 498 10.80 -29.68 27.78
N LYS A 499 9.84 -29.76 26.84
CA LYS A 499 9.81 -28.95 25.63
C LYS A 499 9.76 -27.45 25.94
N LYS A 500 9.03 -27.07 26.99
CA LYS A 500 8.90 -25.66 27.38
C LYS A 500 10.05 -25.23 28.30
N THR A 501 10.95 -24.44 27.72
CA THR A 501 11.99 -23.73 28.46
C THR A 501 11.59 -22.27 28.70
N PHE A 502 12.00 -21.71 29.83
CA PHE A 502 11.76 -20.31 30.17
C PHE A 502 12.89 -19.77 31.05
N GLU A 503 13.02 -18.45 31.09
CA GLU A 503 14.00 -17.74 31.90
C GLU A 503 13.29 -16.82 32.88
N PHE A 504 13.49 -17.06 34.16
CA PHE A 504 12.97 -16.22 35.23
C PHE A 504 14.12 -15.62 36.03
N ARG A 505 14.32 -14.31 35.86
CA ARG A 505 15.43 -13.54 36.44
C ARG A 505 16.79 -14.03 35.96
N LYS A 506 17.44 -14.91 36.73
CA LYS A 506 18.77 -15.49 36.44
C LYS A 506 18.73 -17.00 36.26
N TRP A 507 17.54 -17.60 36.40
CA TRP A 507 17.34 -19.04 36.37
C TRP A 507 16.76 -19.43 35.03
N LYS A 508 17.42 -20.38 34.37
CA LYS A 508 16.85 -21.10 33.23
C LYS A 508 16.25 -22.39 33.77
N SER A 509 14.99 -22.66 33.43
CA SER A 509 14.27 -23.84 33.88
C SER A 509 13.36 -24.36 32.78
N GLU A 510 12.89 -25.57 32.98
CA GLU A 510 11.99 -26.28 32.08
C GLU A 510 10.73 -26.68 32.86
N ILE A 511 9.59 -26.80 32.17
CA ILE A 511 8.30 -27.20 32.75
C ILE A 511 7.52 -28.05 31.74
N GLY A 512 6.91 -29.15 32.19
CA GLY A 512 6.13 -30.02 31.32
C GLY A 512 5.44 -31.15 32.09
N GLY A 513 4.83 -32.07 31.35
CA GLY A 513 3.96 -33.15 31.85
C GLY A 513 4.68 -34.44 32.26
N ASP A 514 5.93 -34.59 31.85
CA ASP A 514 6.70 -35.80 32.10
C ASP A 514 7.29 -35.85 33.52
N ILE A 515 7.22 -37.02 34.16
CA ILE A 515 7.79 -37.24 35.49
C ILE A 515 8.33 -38.66 35.68
N ASN A 516 9.53 -38.75 36.27
CA ASN A 516 10.13 -40.00 36.74
C ASN A 516 10.15 -40.01 38.26
N MET A 517 9.81 -41.15 38.86
CA MET A 517 9.83 -41.34 40.31
C MET A 517 10.33 -42.73 40.65
N ALA A 518 11.05 -42.85 41.76
CA ALA A 518 11.45 -44.14 42.32
C ALA A 518 11.73 -43.99 43.81
N ALA A 519 11.43 -45.05 44.55
CA ALA A 519 11.55 -45.08 45.99
C ALA A 519 11.82 -46.51 46.47
N SER A 520 12.65 -46.66 47.50
CA SER A 520 12.74 -47.93 48.22
C SER A 520 11.60 -48.06 49.22
N ILE A 521 10.96 -49.22 49.23
CA ILE A 521 9.88 -49.58 50.13
C ILE A 521 10.11 -50.96 50.75
N MET A 522 9.39 -51.23 51.84
CA MET A 522 9.39 -52.53 52.51
C MET A 522 7.99 -53.13 52.44
N LEU A 523 7.85 -54.32 51.87
CA LEU A 523 6.60 -55.08 51.82
C LEU A 523 6.84 -56.47 52.39
N LYS A 524 6.02 -56.90 53.37
CA LYS A 524 6.21 -58.19 54.08
C LYS A 524 7.64 -58.38 54.60
N ASP A 525 8.22 -57.30 55.16
CA ASP A 525 9.61 -57.26 55.65
C ASP A 525 10.69 -57.55 54.59
N LYS A 526 10.34 -57.46 53.28
CA LYS A 526 11.28 -57.56 52.17
C LYS A 526 11.49 -56.20 51.48
N PRO A 527 12.72 -55.89 51.05
CA PRO A 527 13.03 -54.67 50.33
C PRO A 527 12.60 -54.75 48.86
N PHE A 528 11.93 -53.70 48.39
CA PHE A 528 11.54 -53.52 47.00
C PHE A 528 11.89 -52.11 46.53
N VAL A 529 12.17 -51.98 45.24
CA VAL A 529 12.29 -50.68 44.58
C VAL A 529 11.05 -50.44 43.71
N VAL A 530 10.34 -49.35 44.00
CA VAL A 530 9.22 -48.87 43.18
C VAL A 530 9.75 -47.92 42.13
N PHE A 531 9.21 -47.97 40.92
CA PHE A 531 9.49 -47.01 39.86
C PHE A 531 8.21 -46.57 39.14
N VAL A 532 8.23 -45.34 38.64
CA VAL A 532 7.18 -44.76 37.81
C VAL A 532 7.81 -43.91 36.72
N ASN A 533 7.40 -44.11 35.49
CA ASN A 533 7.63 -43.21 34.37
C ASN A 533 6.26 -42.83 33.80
N ALA A 534 5.97 -41.53 33.74
CA ALA A 534 4.63 -41.05 33.44
C ALA A 534 4.65 -39.77 32.59
N ASP A 535 3.64 -39.63 31.75
CA ASP A 535 3.36 -38.46 30.94
C ASP A 535 1.91 -37.99 31.19
N ALA A 536 1.78 -36.74 31.64
CA ALA A 536 0.52 -36.10 31.93
C ALA A 536 0.00 -35.30 30.73
N MET A 537 -1.27 -35.53 30.37
CA MET A 537 -1.93 -34.90 29.24
C MET A 537 -1.82 -33.36 29.27
N GLY A 538 -1.41 -32.81 28.13
CA GLY A 538 -1.29 -31.37 27.90
C GLY A 538 0.16 -30.92 27.93
N LYS A 539 0.41 -29.68 27.51
CA LYS A 539 1.78 -29.17 27.33
C LYS A 539 2.11 -28.09 28.35
N SER A 540 3.39 -27.97 28.71
CA SER A 540 3.89 -26.93 29.62
C SER A 540 3.16 -26.96 30.98
N MET A 541 2.38 -25.92 31.30
CA MET A 541 1.70 -25.76 32.59
C MET A 541 0.59 -26.77 32.84
N GLN A 542 -0.14 -27.15 31.78
CA GLN A 542 -1.27 -28.08 31.92
C GLN A 542 -0.77 -29.47 32.29
N GLY A 543 0.20 -30.00 31.53
CA GLY A 543 0.87 -31.26 31.85
C GLY A 543 1.56 -31.20 33.23
N ALA A 544 2.26 -30.10 33.53
CA ALA A 544 2.91 -29.94 34.84
C ALA A 544 1.93 -29.99 36.02
N GLY A 545 0.68 -29.53 35.84
CA GLY A 545 -0.37 -29.69 36.83
C GLY A 545 -0.71 -31.16 37.09
N GLY A 546 -0.85 -31.97 36.04
CA GLY A 546 -1.08 -33.41 36.16
C GLY A 546 0.11 -34.14 36.81
N ALA A 547 1.33 -33.84 36.38
CA ALA A 547 2.56 -34.38 36.97
C ALA A 547 2.67 -34.05 38.47
N LEU A 548 2.29 -32.83 38.87
CA LEU A 548 2.34 -32.40 40.27
C LEU A 548 1.33 -33.15 41.13
N VAL A 549 0.11 -33.37 40.64
CA VAL A 549 -0.90 -34.20 41.33
C VAL A 549 -0.39 -35.63 41.48
N LEU A 550 0.10 -36.24 40.39
CA LEU A 550 0.62 -37.61 40.42
C LEU A 550 1.76 -37.74 41.43
N GLY A 551 2.75 -36.85 41.35
CA GLY A 551 3.90 -36.86 42.24
C GLY A 551 3.54 -36.65 43.70
N ALA A 552 2.62 -35.72 44.00
CA ALA A 552 2.19 -35.46 45.38
C ALA A 552 1.45 -36.66 45.99
N VAL A 553 0.55 -37.29 45.22
CA VAL A 553 -0.20 -38.46 45.67
C VAL A 553 0.72 -39.65 45.83
N PHE A 554 1.58 -39.94 44.85
CA PHE A 554 2.53 -41.04 44.91
C PHE A 554 3.48 -40.90 46.11
N GLN A 555 4.07 -39.71 46.30
CA GLN A 555 4.92 -39.45 47.46
C GLN A 555 4.15 -39.63 48.78
N SER A 556 2.89 -39.20 48.85
CA SER A 556 2.04 -39.44 50.02
C SER A 556 1.84 -40.93 50.29
N THR A 557 1.61 -41.74 49.25
CA THR A 557 1.46 -43.19 49.37
C THR A 557 2.74 -43.85 49.90
N ILE A 558 3.91 -43.46 49.38
CA ILE A 558 5.22 -43.96 49.84
C ILE A 558 5.48 -43.57 51.30
N GLU A 559 5.23 -42.32 51.69
CA GLU A 559 5.43 -41.89 53.08
C GLU A 559 4.49 -42.61 54.05
N ARG A 560 3.19 -42.76 53.70
CA ARG A 560 2.24 -43.51 54.55
C ARG A 560 2.67 -44.96 54.76
N LEU A 561 3.25 -45.59 53.72
CA LEU A 561 3.76 -46.95 53.77
C LEU A 561 4.91 -47.10 54.78
N ARG A 562 5.80 -46.10 54.89
CA ARG A 562 6.94 -46.11 55.83
C ARG A 562 6.51 -46.10 57.30
N TRP A 563 5.38 -45.47 57.62
CA TRP A 563 4.94 -45.27 59.01
C TRP A 563 3.81 -46.21 59.45
N THR A 564 3.11 -46.87 58.52
CA THR A 564 1.92 -47.68 58.81
C THR A 564 2.17 -49.16 58.54
N LYS A 565 2.32 -49.96 59.60
CA LYS A 565 2.69 -51.38 59.48
C LYS A 565 1.68 -52.18 58.66
N GLU A 566 0.39 -51.91 58.83
CA GLU A 566 -0.69 -52.59 58.10
C GLU A 566 -0.61 -52.37 56.58
N LEU A 567 -0.09 -51.22 56.14
CA LEU A 567 0.10 -50.93 54.71
C LEU A 567 1.32 -51.65 54.14
N SER A 568 2.34 -51.91 54.97
CA SER A 568 3.54 -52.68 54.59
C SER A 568 3.32 -54.19 54.67
N ASP A 569 2.33 -54.67 55.42
CA ASP A 569 2.04 -56.10 55.61
C ASP A 569 1.19 -56.71 54.49
N VAL A 570 1.50 -56.34 53.25
CA VAL A 570 0.80 -56.80 52.02
C VAL A 570 1.80 -57.30 50.99
N PHE A 571 1.34 -58.17 50.09
CA PHE A 571 2.16 -58.69 48.99
C PHE A 571 2.30 -57.65 47.86
N PRO A 572 3.38 -57.69 47.06
CA PRO A 572 3.66 -56.71 46.00
C PRO A 572 2.51 -56.57 45.00
N GLU A 573 1.85 -57.67 44.62
CA GLU A 573 0.71 -57.64 43.68
C GLU A 573 -0.45 -56.81 44.24
N ILE A 574 -0.77 -57.03 45.52
CA ILE A 574 -1.88 -56.35 46.19
C ILE A 574 -1.58 -54.86 46.35
N TRP A 575 -0.34 -54.53 46.72
CA TRP A 575 0.08 -53.14 46.88
C TRP A 575 0.03 -52.39 45.55
N LEU A 576 0.58 -52.97 44.48
CA LEU A 576 0.62 -52.37 43.16
C LEU A 576 -0.79 -52.16 42.60
N HIS A 577 -1.65 -53.18 42.68
CA HIS A 577 -3.05 -53.06 42.27
C HIS A 577 -3.79 -51.96 43.05
N THR A 578 -3.63 -51.92 44.37
CA THR A 578 -4.33 -50.93 45.21
C THR A 578 -3.83 -49.51 44.94
N THR A 579 -2.51 -49.34 44.81
CA THR A 579 -1.89 -48.06 44.48
C THR A 579 -2.33 -47.55 43.11
N PHE A 580 -2.32 -48.42 42.10
CA PHE A 580 -2.80 -48.07 40.76
C PHE A 580 -4.27 -47.63 40.77
N LEU A 581 -5.14 -48.34 41.47
CA LEU A 581 -6.56 -47.95 41.59
C LEU A 581 -6.76 -46.65 42.35
N GLU A 582 -5.97 -46.38 43.39
CA GLU A 582 -6.02 -45.10 44.12
C GLU A 582 -5.65 -43.94 43.20
N LEU A 583 -4.55 -44.08 42.45
CA LEU A 583 -4.15 -43.10 41.43
C LEU A 583 -5.24 -42.95 40.36
N HIS A 584 -5.75 -44.05 39.81
CA HIS A 584 -6.76 -44.02 38.76
C HIS A 584 -8.03 -43.27 39.20
N ARG A 585 -8.53 -43.53 40.42
CA ARG A 585 -9.73 -42.86 40.96
C ARG A 585 -9.54 -41.36 41.18
N ILE A 586 -8.35 -40.94 41.59
CA ILE A 586 -8.03 -39.52 41.74
C ILE A 586 -8.10 -38.84 40.37
N PHE A 587 -7.53 -39.44 39.34
CA PHE A 587 -7.62 -38.89 37.97
C PHE A 587 -9.02 -39.03 37.36
N GLU A 588 -9.80 -40.05 37.72
CA GLU A 588 -11.20 -40.22 37.27
C GLU A 588 -12.08 -39.08 37.82
N SER A 589 -11.76 -38.55 39.00
CA SER A 589 -12.44 -37.38 39.57
C SER A 589 -12.25 -36.09 38.77
N PHE A 590 -11.30 -36.06 37.83
CA PHE A 590 -11.14 -34.95 36.88
C PHE A 590 -12.06 -35.07 35.66
N GLU A 591 -12.95 -36.07 35.60
CA GLU A 591 -13.98 -36.21 34.56
C GLU A 591 -13.42 -36.18 33.12
N GLY A 592 -12.23 -36.76 32.93
CA GLY A 592 -11.55 -36.81 31.63
C GLY A 592 -10.83 -35.51 31.21
N SER A 593 -10.83 -34.47 32.05
CA SER A 593 -10.10 -33.21 31.77
C SER A 593 -8.58 -33.31 31.96
N MET A 594 -8.11 -34.34 32.68
CA MET A 594 -6.70 -34.67 32.84
C MET A 594 -6.54 -36.19 32.81
N LEU A 595 -5.67 -36.69 31.94
CA LEU A 595 -5.35 -38.11 31.80
C LEU A 595 -3.84 -38.29 31.92
N ILE A 596 -3.39 -39.44 32.40
CA ILE A 596 -1.96 -39.75 32.52
C ILE A 596 -1.69 -41.12 31.91
N SER A 597 -0.72 -41.18 30.99
CA SER A 597 -0.09 -42.45 30.64
C SER A 597 1.06 -42.72 31.62
N LEU A 598 1.21 -43.96 32.08
CA LEU A 598 2.34 -44.31 32.92
C LEU A 598 2.69 -45.80 32.87
N VAL A 599 3.93 -46.10 33.22
CA VAL A 599 4.36 -47.40 33.71
C VAL A 599 4.66 -47.26 35.20
N ILE A 600 4.06 -48.12 36.03
CA ILE A 600 4.37 -48.25 37.46
C ILE A 600 4.76 -49.69 37.77
N GLY A 601 5.82 -49.87 38.53
CA GLY A 601 6.26 -51.21 38.92
C GLY A 601 7.06 -51.27 40.21
N LEU A 602 7.31 -52.50 40.61
CA LEU A 602 8.03 -52.94 41.80
C LEU A 602 9.07 -53.97 41.39
N ILE A 603 10.27 -53.91 41.95
CA ILE A 603 11.30 -54.94 41.75
C ILE A 603 11.74 -55.44 43.13
N ASP A 604 11.69 -56.75 43.32
CA ASP A 604 12.29 -57.41 44.48
C ASP A 604 13.82 -57.32 44.37
N GLU A 605 14.46 -56.64 45.34
CA GLU A 605 15.91 -56.42 45.31
C GLU A 605 16.73 -57.71 45.36
N LYS A 606 16.17 -58.81 45.90
CA LYS A 606 16.88 -60.08 46.03
C LYS A 606 16.64 -60.99 44.84
N SER A 607 15.38 -61.21 44.48
CA SER A 607 15.04 -62.16 43.43
C SER A 607 15.15 -61.56 42.02
N GLY A 608 15.09 -60.24 41.87
CA GLY A 608 15.04 -59.58 40.56
C GLY A 608 13.67 -59.72 39.86
N LEU A 609 12.65 -60.25 40.54
CA LEU A 609 11.31 -60.33 39.97
C LEU A 609 10.67 -58.94 39.93
N MET A 610 10.33 -58.49 38.73
CA MET A 610 9.61 -57.25 38.47
C MET A 610 8.11 -57.50 38.35
N TYR A 611 7.33 -56.68 39.03
CA TYR A 611 5.88 -56.57 38.94
C TYR A 611 5.52 -55.21 38.37
N TYR A 612 4.73 -55.13 37.31
CA TYR A 612 4.42 -53.83 36.73
C TYR A 612 3.06 -53.77 36.05
N ILE A 613 2.60 -52.54 35.82
CA ILE A 613 1.40 -52.19 35.09
C ILE A 613 1.77 -51.09 34.09
N ASN A 614 1.42 -51.29 32.82
CA ASN A 614 1.51 -50.26 31.79
C ASN A 614 0.10 -49.75 31.45
N ALA A 615 -0.11 -48.44 31.61
CA ALA A 615 -1.34 -47.73 31.28
C ALA A 615 -1.09 -46.74 30.13
N GLU A 616 -1.29 -47.22 28.90
CA GLU A 616 -1.21 -46.49 27.63
C GLU A 616 0.08 -45.67 27.48
N HIS A 617 1.18 -46.17 28.05
CA HIS A 617 2.50 -45.58 27.99
C HIS A 617 3.40 -46.40 27.05
N PRO A 618 4.42 -45.80 26.42
CA PRO A 618 5.28 -46.53 25.49
C PRO A 618 5.96 -47.74 26.14
N SER A 619 6.05 -48.83 25.39
CA SER A 619 6.49 -50.11 25.95
C SER A 619 7.92 -50.08 26.49
N MET A 620 8.18 -50.80 27.58
CA MET A 620 9.53 -50.90 28.16
C MET A 620 10.46 -51.70 27.25
N VAL A 621 11.72 -51.27 27.17
CA VAL A 621 12.79 -51.94 26.41
C VAL A 621 13.69 -52.71 27.36
N LEU A 622 13.85 -54.01 27.13
CA LEU A 622 14.88 -54.83 27.76
C LEU A 622 16.13 -54.83 26.87
N TYR A 623 17.27 -54.48 27.43
CA TYR A 623 18.59 -54.68 26.86
C TYR A 623 19.30 -55.82 27.59
N ARG A 624 19.54 -56.94 26.90
CA ARG A 624 20.20 -58.13 27.44
C ARG A 624 21.19 -58.68 26.41
N ASN A 625 22.44 -58.91 26.82
CA ASN A 625 23.49 -59.52 25.99
C ASN A 625 23.70 -58.84 24.62
N GLY A 626 23.47 -57.52 24.51
CA GLY A 626 23.62 -56.77 23.26
C GLY A 626 22.38 -56.76 22.34
N GLU A 627 21.30 -57.43 22.73
CA GLU A 627 20.02 -57.41 22.04
C GLU A 627 18.98 -56.57 22.79
N THR A 628 18.01 -56.03 22.05
CA THR A 628 16.89 -55.25 22.60
C THR A 628 15.55 -55.84 22.19
N ARG A 629 14.58 -55.82 23.10
CA ARG A 629 13.18 -56.19 22.81
C ARG A 629 12.20 -55.41 23.70
N PHE A 630 10.98 -55.24 23.23
CA PHE A 630 9.89 -54.75 24.08
C PHE A 630 9.35 -55.85 25.01
N LEU A 631 8.89 -55.47 26.20
CA LEU A 631 8.33 -56.40 27.19
C LEU A 631 6.80 -56.52 27.19
N ASP A 632 6.08 -55.51 26.70
CA ASP A 632 4.64 -55.39 26.96
C ASP A 632 3.77 -56.03 25.87
N THR A 633 2.79 -56.85 26.27
CA THR A 633 1.76 -57.44 25.38
C THR A 633 0.34 -56.94 25.66
N GLU A 634 0.04 -56.49 26.88
CA GLU A 634 -1.26 -55.92 27.23
C GLU A 634 -1.11 -54.57 27.93
N ILE A 635 -1.66 -53.53 27.30
CA ILE A 635 -1.58 -52.14 27.73
C ILE A 635 -2.98 -51.67 28.17
N LEU A 636 -3.10 -51.19 29.41
CA LEU A 636 -4.34 -50.63 29.94
C LEU A 636 -4.60 -49.23 29.40
N ARG A 637 -5.81 -48.70 29.61
CA ARG A 637 -6.14 -47.30 29.31
C ARG A 637 -5.47 -46.34 30.30
N LYS A 638 -5.22 -45.10 29.84
CA LYS A 638 -4.71 -44.00 30.68
C LYS A 638 -5.48 -43.83 31.98
N LEU A 639 -4.77 -43.42 33.04
CA LEU A 639 -5.40 -43.06 34.30
C LEU A 639 -6.39 -41.92 34.10
N GLY A 640 -7.54 -42.01 34.78
CA GLY A 640 -8.63 -41.04 34.66
C GLY A 640 -9.63 -41.30 33.55
N THR A 641 -9.42 -42.32 32.70
CA THR A 641 -10.40 -42.71 31.68
C THR A 641 -11.68 -43.23 32.38
N PRO A 642 -12.86 -42.60 32.19
CA PRO A 642 -14.08 -43.05 32.86
C PRO A 642 -14.57 -44.38 32.28
N GLY A 643 -15.02 -45.27 33.16
CA GLY A 643 -15.72 -46.50 32.75
C GLY A 643 -14.82 -47.56 32.11
N ILE A 644 -13.54 -47.65 32.49
CA ILE A 644 -12.66 -48.76 32.10
C ILE A 644 -13.35 -50.08 32.50
N LYS A 645 -13.77 -50.85 31.48
CA LYS A 645 -14.25 -52.22 31.62
C LYS A 645 -13.11 -53.15 31.22
N GLY A 646 -12.50 -53.80 32.20
CA GLY A 646 -11.40 -54.75 32.03
C GLY A 646 -10.87 -55.22 33.39
N THR A 647 -10.22 -56.38 33.42
CA THR A 647 -9.49 -56.86 34.60
C THR A 647 -8.08 -56.27 34.62
N LEU A 648 -7.69 -55.64 35.73
CA LEU A 648 -6.34 -55.18 35.95
C LEU A 648 -5.42 -56.41 36.13
N GLU A 649 -4.49 -56.63 35.21
CA GLU A 649 -3.49 -57.69 35.31
C GLU A 649 -2.12 -57.09 35.62
N ILE A 650 -1.38 -57.78 36.51
CA ILE A 650 -0.03 -57.41 36.91
C ILE A 650 0.94 -58.30 36.16
N HIS A 651 1.72 -57.68 35.29
CA HIS A 651 2.76 -58.35 34.54
C HIS A 651 3.93 -58.68 35.46
N CYS A 652 4.42 -59.92 35.37
CA CYS A 652 5.58 -60.38 36.11
C CYS A 652 6.71 -60.73 35.13
N PHE A 653 7.89 -60.15 35.32
CA PHE A 653 9.06 -60.42 34.50
C PHE A 653 10.29 -60.65 35.37
N GLN A 654 11.01 -61.74 35.12
CA GLN A 654 12.21 -62.12 35.87
C GLN A 654 13.46 -61.50 35.24
N LEU A 655 14.13 -60.62 35.99
CA LEU A 655 15.40 -60.04 35.58
C LEU A 655 16.57 -61.01 35.82
N GLU A 656 17.53 -60.95 34.92
CA GLU A 656 18.82 -61.63 35.01
C GLU A 656 19.93 -60.63 35.40
N PRO A 657 20.97 -61.09 36.11
CA PRO A 657 22.12 -60.23 36.42
C PRO A 657 22.70 -59.58 35.16
N GLY A 658 22.79 -58.25 35.15
CA GLY A 658 23.28 -57.44 34.02
C GLY A 658 22.20 -56.94 33.08
N ASP A 659 20.92 -57.25 33.32
CA ASP A 659 19.82 -56.69 32.55
C ASP A 659 19.67 -55.19 32.77
N ILE A 660 19.38 -54.47 31.68
CA ILE A 660 19.03 -53.05 31.70
C ILE A 660 17.62 -52.89 31.11
N LEU A 661 16.73 -52.30 31.89
CA LEU A 661 15.43 -51.83 31.44
C LEU A 661 15.50 -50.34 31.13
N VAL A 662 14.95 -49.94 29.99
CA VAL A 662 14.80 -48.54 29.60
C VAL A 662 13.33 -48.27 29.26
N MET A 663 12.75 -47.27 29.89
CA MET A 663 11.39 -46.80 29.62
C MET A 663 11.42 -45.30 29.33
N GLY A 664 10.40 -44.80 28.63
CA GLY A 664 10.29 -43.38 28.33
C GLY A 664 8.93 -42.98 27.78
N SER A 665 8.64 -41.68 27.86
CA SER A 665 7.41 -41.07 27.36
C SER A 665 7.33 -41.03 25.84
N ASP A 666 6.16 -40.62 25.33
CA ASP A 666 5.83 -40.51 23.90
C ASP A 666 6.88 -39.66 23.15
N GLY A 667 7.53 -38.69 23.82
CA GLY A 667 8.60 -37.87 23.25
C GLY A 667 9.82 -38.64 22.74
N ARG A 668 9.99 -39.92 23.12
CA ARG A 668 11.08 -40.77 22.59
C ARG A 668 10.81 -41.23 21.15
N ASP A 669 9.54 -41.26 20.76
CA ASP A 669 9.06 -41.75 19.47
C ASP A 669 8.55 -40.56 18.59
N ASP A 670 8.03 -39.49 19.20
CA ASP A 670 7.50 -38.28 18.55
C ASP A 670 8.60 -37.32 18.03
N VAL A 671 9.34 -37.78 17.02
CA VAL A 671 10.45 -37.04 16.38
C VAL A 671 10.07 -36.56 14.99
N ILE A 672 10.28 -35.28 14.70
CA ILE A 672 10.09 -34.68 13.37
C ILE A 672 11.35 -34.89 12.53
N LEU A 673 11.25 -35.75 11.51
CA LEU A 673 12.33 -36.13 10.62
C LEU A 673 12.55 -35.15 9.45
N GLY A 674 11.57 -34.31 9.15
CA GLY A 674 11.62 -33.36 8.05
C GLY A 674 10.28 -32.67 7.78
N HIS A 675 10.19 -31.97 6.66
CA HIS A 675 8.97 -31.27 6.24
C HIS A 675 8.60 -31.68 4.81
N ASN A 676 7.32 -31.88 4.56
CA ASN A 676 6.76 -32.11 3.23
C ASN A 676 6.78 -30.82 2.38
N ALA A 677 6.58 -30.95 1.07
CA ALA A 677 6.55 -29.81 0.13
C ALA A 677 5.40 -28.81 0.40
N ASP A 678 4.39 -29.21 1.17
CA ASP A 678 3.27 -28.38 1.62
C ASP A 678 3.51 -27.71 3.00
N GLY A 679 4.65 -27.99 3.64
CA GLY A 679 5.04 -27.48 4.96
C GLY A 679 4.58 -28.32 6.15
N SER A 680 3.95 -29.49 5.94
CA SER A 680 3.58 -30.40 7.04
C SER A 680 4.78 -31.20 7.57
N ASN A 681 4.77 -31.53 8.87
CA ASN A 681 5.86 -32.27 9.52
C ASN A 681 5.82 -33.76 9.14
N ILE A 682 6.98 -34.34 8.80
CA ILE A 682 7.15 -35.78 8.66
C ILE A 682 7.55 -36.32 10.04
N ILE A 683 6.65 -37.07 10.67
CA ILE A 683 6.84 -37.63 12.01
C ILE A 683 7.35 -39.07 11.88
N ASN A 684 8.19 -39.51 12.81
CA ASN A 684 8.62 -40.90 12.88
C ASN A 684 7.41 -41.83 13.13
N GLU A 685 7.19 -42.78 12.22
CA GLU A 685 6.16 -43.84 12.36
C GLU A 685 6.78 -45.21 12.69
N ASN A 686 8.11 -45.30 12.81
CA ASN A 686 8.79 -46.56 13.10
C ASN A 686 8.86 -46.82 14.62
N GLU A 687 7.93 -47.64 15.11
CA GLU A 687 7.84 -48.07 16.51
C GLU A 687 9.07 -48.86 16.99
N GLN A 688 9.88 -49.43 16.09
CA GLN A 688 11.07 -50.21 16.44
C GLN A 688 12.33 -49.34 16.58
N LEU A 689 12.28 -48.08 16.14
CA LEU A 689 13.45 -47.20 16.10
C LEU A 689 14.07 -47.00 17.49
N PHE A 690 13.23 -46.88 18.52
CA PHE A 690 13.71 -46.71 19.88
C PHE A 690 14.54 -47.92 20.37
N LEU A 691 14.22 -49.15 19.94
CA LEU A 691 15.03 -50.34 20.25
C LEU A 691 16.46 -50.22 19.70
N GLU A 692 16.60 -49.63 18.50
CA GLU A 692 17.91 -49.42 17.88
C GLU A 692 18.71 -48.37 18.65
N HIS A 693 18.07 -47.29 19.08
CA HIS A 693 18.69 -46.26 19.91
C HIS A 693 19.20 -46.83 21.23
N VAL A 694 18.38 -47.63 21.93
CA VAL A 694 18.78 -48.29 23.19
C VAL A 694 19.92 -49.27 22.97
N ARG A 695 19.86 -50.08 21.91
CA ARG A 695 20.90 -51.07 21.57
C ARG A 695 22.24 -50.42 21.28
N GLU A 696 22.28 -49.40 20.43
CA GLU A 696 23.54 -48.74 20.07
C GLU A 696 24.11 -47.91 21.22
N ALA A 697 23.26 -47.29 22.03
CA ALA A 697 23.66 -46.58 23.24
C ALA A 697 24.03 -47.52 24.41
N LYS A 698 23.84 -48.85 24.26
CA LYS A 698 24.04 -49.85 25.32
C LYS A 698 23.31 -49.48 26.61
N GLY A 699 22.10 -48.93 26.48
CA GLY A 699 21.28 -48.49 27.61
C GLY A 699 21.71 -47.17 28.27
N ASN A 700 22.67 -46.41 27.75
CA ASN A 700 23.05 -45.11 28.31
C ASN A 700 22.04 -44.01 27.96
N LEU A 701 21.42 -43.39 28.98
CA LEU A 701 20.35 -42.41 28.77
C LEU A 701 20.77 -41.15 28.01
N GLN A 702 21.97 -40.61 28.29
CA GLN A 702 22.43 -39.38 27.62
C GLN A 702 22.71 -39.63 26.14
N GLU A 703 23.28 -40.80 25.81
CA GLU A 703 23.53 -41.20 24.43
C GLU A 703 22.21 -41.49 23.70
N ILE A 704 21.23 -42.15 24.35
CA ILE A 704 19.89 -42.35 23.78
C ILE A 704 19.27 -40.99 23.43
N HIS A 705 19.25 -40.04 24.37
CA HIS A 705 18.75 -38.69 24.12
C HIS A 705 19.51 -37.99 22.97
N HIS A 706 20.84 -38.08 22.95
CA HIS A 706 21.64 -37.48 21.88
C HIS A 706 21.28 -38.05 20.50
N ARG A 707 21.10 -39.36 20.40
CA ARG A 707 20.74 -40.03 19.16
C ARG A 707 19.35 -39.65 18.68
N VAL A 708 18.34 -39.67 19.58
CA VAL A 708 16.98 -39.23 19.28
C VAL A 708 16.99 -37.77 18.78
N ALA A 709 17.67 -36.87 19.49
CA ALA A 709 17.78 -35.46 19.12
C ALA A 709 18.59 -35.22 17.83
N SER A 710 19.52 -36.11 17.47
CA SER A 710 20.29 -36.01 16.22
C SER A 710 19.49 -36.39 14.99
N MET A 711 18.44 -37.19 15.17
CA MET A 711 17.61 -37.70 14.08
C MET A 711 16.52 -36.70 13.65
N GLY A 712 16.11 -35.80 14.55
CA GLY A 712 15.10 -34.79 14.26
C GLY A 712 14.72 -33.95 15.48
N GLU A 713 13.71 -33.08 15.32
CA GLU A 713 13.20 -32.27 16.42
C GLU A 713 12.18 -33.06 17.26
N ILE A 714 12.45 -33.22 18.56
CA ILE A 714 11.52 -33.84 19.51
C ILE A 714 10.29 -32.92 19.70
N MET A 715 9.09 -33.46 19.48
CA MET A 715 7.84 -32.67 19.47
C MET A 715 7.26 -32.45 20.86
N ASP A 716 7.45 -33.40 21.77
CA ASP A 716 6.88 -33.38 23.12
C ASP A 716 7.93 -33.35 24.23
N ASP A 717 7.46 -33.39 25.47
CA ASP A 717 8.30 -33.66 26.63
C ASP A 717 8.94 -35.05 26.51
N LEU A 718 10.20 -35.18 26.93
CA LEU A 718 10.95 -36.44 26.89
C LEU A 718 11.44 -36.82 28.28
N SER A 719 11.01 -37.98 28.74
CA SER A 719 11.49 -38.63 29.94
C SER A 719 12.04 -40.00 29.60
N LEU A 720 13.17 -40.35 30.20
CA LEU A 720 13.77 -41.67 30.13
C LEU A 720 14.13 -42.12 31.55
N LEU A 721 13.83 -43.38 31.86
CA LEU A 721 14.16 -44.01 33.13
C LEU A 721 14.88 -45.33 32.83
N ARG A 722 16.07 -45.48 33.41
CA ARG A 722 16.91 -46.68 33.28
C ARG A 722 16.95 -47.43 34.61
N ILE A 723 16.77 -48.75 34.57
CA ILE A 723 16.95 -49.65 35.71
C ILE A 723 17.95 -50.73 35.32
N GLU A 724 19.02 -50.89 36.08
CA GLU A 724 19.98 -51.98 35.92
C GLU A 724 19.91 -52.93 37.13
N PHE A 725 19.78 -54.23 36.87
CA PHE A 725 19.80 -55.25 37.91
C PHE A 725 21.19 -55.88 38.01
N ASN A 726 21.92 -55.54 39.07
CA ASN A 726 23.28 -56.00 39.32
C ASN A 726 23.41 -56.54 40.75
N PRO A 727 22.90 -57.76 41.02
CA PRO A 727 22.90 -58.32 42.36
C PRO A 727 24.34 -58.62 42.83
N LYS A 728 24.68 -58.21 44.07
CA LYS A 728 25.99 -58.49 44.68
C LYS A 728 26.22 -59.99 44.93
N GLU A 729 25.15 -60.74 45.14
CA GLU A 729 25.15 -62.20 45.25
C GLU A 729 24.52 -62.79 44.00
N ILE A 730 25.31 -63.50 43.20
CA ILE A 730 24.80 -64.22 42.02
C ILE A 730 24.04 -65.46 42.53
N PRO A 731 22.76 -65.64 42.17
CA PRO A 731 22.01 -66.85 42.53
C PRO A 731 22.74 -68.11 42.05
N ALA A 732 22.68 -69.20 42.82
CA ALA A 732 23.26 -70.50 42.46
C ALA A 732 22.77 -70.98 41.08
N ALA A 733 23.59 -71.80 40.39
CA ALA A 733 23.33 -72.26 39.02
C ALA A 733 21.92 -72.83 38.83
N VAL A 734 21.26 -72.42 37.74
CA VAL A 734 19.84 -72.71 37.43
C VAL A 734 19.55 -74.22 37.40
N GLU A 735 20.48 -75.06 36.92
CA GLU A 735 20.30 -76.52 36.83
C GLU A 735 20.21 -77.20 38.22
N GLU A 736 20.97 -76.74 39.21
CA GLU A 736 20.96 -77.30 40.57
C GLU A 736 19.68 -76.91 41.35
N GLN A 737 19.06 -75.80 40.96
CA GLN A 737 17.79 -75.35 41.52
C GLN A 737 16.59 -76.12 40.95
N ASP A 738 16.63 -76.53 39.69
CA ASP A 738 15.50 -77.19 39.02
C ASP A 738 15.25 -78.61 39.53
N GLU A 739 16.30 -79.40 39.77
CA GLU A 739 16.16 -80.73 40.39
C GLU A 739 15.62 -80.64 41.82
N LYS A 740 16.09 -79.65 42.58
CA LYS A 740 15.63 -79.39 43.94
C LYS A 740 14.17 -78.91 43.97
N LEU A 741 13.77 -78.07 43.04
CA LEU A 741 12.39 -77.59 42.87
C LEU A 741 11.44 -78.75 42.59
N GLU A 742 11.81 -79.65 41.67
CA GLU A 742 10.97 -80.80 41.32
C GLU A 742 10.85 -81.78 42.49
N ALA A 743 11.93 -82.05 43.22
CA ALA A 743 11.91 -82.88 44.43
C ALA A 743 11.00 -82.28 45.52
N LEU A 744 11.08 -80.97 45.74
CA LEU A 744 10.21 -80.27 46.69
C LEU A 744 8.74 -80.30 46.24
N ARG A 745 8.48 -80.19 44.93
CA ARG A 745 7.12 -80.24 44.36
C ARG A 745 6.49 -81.63 44.55
N GLN A 746 7.26 -82.69 44.29
CA GLN A 746 6.83 -84.06 44.54
C GLN A 746 6.54 -84.29 46.03
N HIS A 747 7.43 -83.82 46.92
CA HIS A 747 7.23 -83.97 48.35
C HIS A 747 6.00 -83.20 48.87
N ALA A 748 5.76 -81.98 48.37
CA ALA A 748 4.56 -81.21 48.70
C ALA A 748 3.27 -81.93 48.26
N ASN A 749 3.27 -82.56 47.07
CA ASN A 749 2.15 -83.35 46.59
C ASN A 749 1.89 -84.58 47.46
N GLU A 750 2.93 -85.33 47.86
CA GLU A 750 2.80 -86.48 48.77
C GLU A 750 2.21 -86.08 50.13
N LEU A 751 2.62 -84.94 50.69
CA LEU A 751 2.07 -84.43 51.95
C LEU A 751 0.60 -84.03 51.80
N ALA A 752 0.23 -83.42 50.67
CA ALA A 752 -1.16 -83.07 50.38
C ALA A 752 -2.05 -84.33 50.25
N GLU A 753 -1.55 -85.41 49.64
CA GLU A 753 -2.23 -86.72 49.58
C GLU A 753 -2.41 -87.35 50.97
N LYS A 754 -1.41 -87.19 51.85
CA LYS A 754 -1.47 -87.61 53.26
C LYS A 754 -2.29 -86.67 54.15
N THR A 755 -3.00 -85.70 53.59
CA THR A 755 -3.82 -84.68 54.29
C THR A 755 -3.03 -83.73 55.21
N GLN A 756 -1.70 -83.67 55.09
CA GLN A 756 -0.84 -82.74 55.81
C GLN A 756 -0.75 -81.41 55.05
N TYR A 757 -1.88 -80.72 54.93
CA TYR A 757 -2.01 -79.54 54.06
C TYR A 757 -1.17 -78.34 54.51
N ASN A 758 -0.95 -78.16 55.81
CA ASN A 758 -0.11 -77.07 56.30
C ASN A 758 1.36 -77.22 55.87
N GLU A 759 1.93 -78.41 56.06
CA GLU A 759 3.31 -78.72 55.71
C GLU A 759 3.52 -78.67 54.18
N ALA A 760 2.53 -79.17 53.42
CA ALA A 760 2.52 -79.04 51.96
C ALA A 760 2.52 -77.57 51.52
N ALA A 761 1.72 -76.71 52.17
CA ALA A 761 1.72 -75.27 51.87
C ALA A 761 3.04 -74.58 52.23
N GLU A 762 3.70 -74.97 53.32
CA GLU A 762 5.02 -74.44 53.72
C GLU A 762 6.11 -74.79 52.70
N LEU A 763 6.13 -76.02 52.17
CA LEU A 763 7.04 -76.42 51.08
C LEU A 763 6.74 -75.67 49.79
N LEU A 764 5.47 -75.51 49.43
CA LEU A 764 5.09 -74.73 48.24
C LEU A 764 5.48 -73.24 48.40
N MET A 765 5.43 -72.68 49.61
CA MET A 765 5.96 -71.33 49.86
C MET A 765 7.48 -71.26 49.67
N GLN A 766 8.23 -72.31 50.05
CA GLN A 766 9.68 -72.37 49.74
C GLN A 766 9.94 -72.45 48.24
N ILE A 767 9.12 -73.21 47.50
CA ILE A 767 9.17 -73.25 46.03
C ILE A 767 8.89 -71.85 45.45
N TYR A 768 7.89 -71.17 45.97
CA TYR A 768 7.56 -69.81 45.57
C TYR A 768 8.73 -68.82 45.80
N GLU A 769 9.45 -68.93 46.92
CA GLU A 769 10.63 -68.09 47.17
C GLU A 769 11.76 -68.31 46.15
N MET A 770 11.90 -69.53 45.62
CA MET A 770 12.92 -69.86 44.61
C MET A 770 12.49 -69.51 43.19
N ARG A 771 11.20 -69.68 42.84
CA ARG A 771 10.62 -69.27 41.55
C ARG A 771 9.34 -68.47 41.77
N PRO A 772 9.44 -67.18 42.10
CA PRO A 772 8.27 -66.38 42.44
C PRO A 772 7.43 -65.99 41.22
N GLN A 773 7.90 -66.27 40.00
CA GLN A 773 7.17 -66.10 38.74
C GLN A 773 6.09 -67.16 38.49
N ASP A 774 6.18 -68.34 39.12
CA ASP A 774 5.24 -69.44 38.89
C ASP A 774 3.87 -69.16 39.56
N ILE A 775 2.87 -68.86 38.74
CA ILE A 775 1.51 -68.51 39.18
C ILE A 775 0.78 -69.74 39.73
N GLU A 776 1.04 -70.93 39.19
CA GLU A 776 0.36 -72.16 39.60
C GLU A 776 0.68 -72.48 41.07
N ILE A 777 1.90 -72.20 41.52
CA ILE A 777 2.30 -72.36 42.92
C ILE A 777 1.45 -71.50 43.85
N CYS A 778 1.10 -70.26 43.46
CA CYS A 778 0.20 -69.41 44.26
C CYS A 778 -1.19 -70.05 44.43
N TYR A 779 -1.73 -70.63 43.35
CA TYR A 779 -2.98 -71.36 43.39
C TYR A 779 -2.91 -72.61 44.30
N LEU A 780 -1.84 -73.40 44.18
CA LEU A 780 -1.65 -74.61 45.00
C LEU A 780 -1.49 -74.29 46.49
N ILE A 781 -0.77 -73.22 46.83
CA ILE A 781 -0.66 -72.73 48.22
C ILE A 781 -2.05 -72.35 48.73
N ALA A 782 -2.81 -71.57 47.96
CA ALA A 782 -4.16 -71.16 48.33
C ALA A 782 -5.09 -72.36 48.55
N GLN A 783 -4.99 -73.39 47.68
CA GLN A 783 -5.82 -74.58 47.76
C GLN A 783 -5.52 -75.41 49.03
N ASN A 784 -4.24 -75.61 49.35
CA ASN A 784 -3.82 -76.34 50.55
C ASN A 784 -4.22 -75.59 51.84
N LEU A 785 -3.97 -74.29 51.91
CA LEU A 785 -4.38 -73.45 53.05
C LEU A 785 -5.91 -73.43 53.24
N ARG A 786 -6.68 -73.48 52.15
CA ARG A 786 -8.14 -73.60 52.21
C ARG A 786 -8.57 -74.91 52.86
N ARG A 787 -7.94 -76.03 52.47
CA ARG A 787 -8.23 -77.37 53.04
C ARG A 787 -7.87 -77.42 54.53
N GLU A 788 -6.81 -76.72 54.93
CA GLU A 788 -6.39 -76.51 56.32
C GLU A 788 -7.25 -75.50 57.10
N LYS A 789 -8.31 -74.96 56.49
CA LYS A 789 -9.21 -73.93 57.06
C LYS A 789 -8.52 -72.60 57.43
N LYS A 790 -7.31 -72.34 56.94
CA LYS A 790 -6.61 -71.05 57.06
C LYS A 790 -7.13 -70.05 56.02
N ILE A 791 -8.44 -69.76 56.05
CA ILE A 791 -9.17 -69.06 54.97
C ILE A 791 -8.57 -67.69 54.62
N LYS A 792 -8.17 -66.88 55.62
CA LYS A 792 -7.59 -65.55 55.37
C LYS A 792 -6.28 -65.61 54.60
N ALA A 793 -5.40 -66.55 54.96
CA ALA A 793 -4.13 -66.74 54.28
C ALA A 793 -4.35 -67.32 52.88
N ALA A 794 -5.24 -68.31 52.75
CA ALA A 794 -5.64 -68.86 51.46
C ALA A 794 -6.15 -67.77 50.50
N LEU A 795 -6.97 -66.83 51.01
CA LEU A 795 -7.50 -65.72 50.22
C LEU A 795 -6.41 -64.80 49.69
N GLN A 796 -5.39 -64.46 50.49
CA GLN A 796 -4.28 -63.63 50.04
C GLN A 796 -3.50 -64.27 48.88
N TRP A 797 -3.27 -65.59 48.93
CA TRP A 797 -2.60 -66.31 47.85
C TRP A 797 -3.48 -66.48 46.60
N ALA A 798 -4.79 -66.71 46.77
CA ALA A 798 -5.73 -66.78 45.66
C ALA A 798 -5.87 -65.45 44.92
N GLU A 799 -5.96 -64.32 45.65
CA GLU A 799 -6.01 -62.99 45.03
C GLU A 799 -4.73 -62.69 44.24
N ARG A 800 -3.56 -63.16 44.68
CA ARG A 800 -2.30 -63.00 43.93
C ARG A 800 -2.29 -63.75 42.61
N ALA A 801 -2.81 -64.97 42.59
CA ALA A 801 -2.94 -65.73 41.34
C ALA A 801 -3.86 -65.00 40.35
N VAL A 802 -5.01 -64.49 40.82
CA VAL A 802 -5.97 -63.73 40.00
C VAL A 802 -5.40 -62.41 39.51
N LEU A 803 -4.59 -61.71 40.31
CA LEU A 803 -3.99 -60.44 39.91
C LEU A 803 -2.91 -60.60 38.82
N ARG A 804 -2.34 -61.80 38.67
CA ARG A 804 -1.32 -62.10 37.65
C ARG A 804 -1.91 -62.78 36.41
N ASP A 805 -2.98 -63.55 36.58
CA ASP A 805 -3.75 -64.19 35.50
C ASP A 805 -5.24 -64.09 35.85
N GLY A 806 -5.87 -63.03 35.34
CA GLY A 806 -7.27 -62.71 35.57
C GLY A 806 -8.24 -63.44 34.64
N HIS A 807 -7.73 -64.30 33.75
CA HIS A 807 -8.51 -65.06 32.78
C HIS A 807 -8.64 -66.54 33.17
N ASN A 808 -7.81 -67.03 34.10
CA ASN A 808 -7.90 -68.41 34.56
C ASN A 808 -9.12 -68.68 35.45
N LEU A 809 -10.04 -69.48 34.93
CA LEU A 809 -11.29 -69.85 35.60
C LEU A 809 -11.05 -70.51 36.97
N GLN A 810 -9.99 -71.31 37.13
CA GLN A 810 -9.70 -72.00 38.39
C GLN A 810 -9.32 -71.00 39.49
N TYR A 811 -8.57 -69.96 39.13
CA TYR A 811 -8.09 -68.94 40.07
C TYR A 811 -9.25 -68.04 40.50
N LEU A 812 -10.05 -67.58 39.54
CA LEU A 812 -11.24 -66.77 39.78
C LEU A 812 -12.26 -67.50 40.67
N LEU A 813 -12.53 -68.79 40.42
CA LEU A 813 -13.45 -69.59 41.23
C LEU A 813 -12.93 -69.79 42.65
N LEU A 814 -11.65 -70.09 42.83
CA LEU A 814 -11.07 -70.24 44.16
C LEU A 814 -11.14 -68.93 44.96
N ALA A 815 -10.83 -67.80 44.32
CA ALA A 815 -10.95 -66.48 44.93
C ALA A 815 -12.40 -66.11 45.27
N ALA A 816 -13.37 -66.43 44.39
CA ALA A 816 -14.79 -66.25 44.65
C ALA A 816 -15.25 -67.05 45.88
N GLU A 817 -14.96 -68.35 45.93
CA GLU A 817 -15.32 -69.23 47.05
C GLU A 817 -14.73 -68.73 48.38
N LEU A 818 -13.46 -68.32 48.38
CA LEU A 818 -12.80 -67.79 49.58
C LEU A 818 -13.40 -66.45 50.02
N ASN A 819 -13.79 -65.57 49.09
CA ASN A 819 -14.48 -64.31 49.44
C ASN A 819 -15.87 -64.55 50.03
N ILE A 820 -16.62 -65.57 49.55
CA ILE A 820 -17.89 -65.99 50.17
C ILE A 820 -17.66 -66.43 51.61
N MET A 821 -16.63 -67.28 51.85
CA MET A 821 -16.30 -67.77 53.20
C MET A 821 -15.92 -66.65 54.18
N VAL A 822 -15.32 -65.55 53.69
CA VAL A 822 -14.94 -64.37 54.48
C VAL A 822 -16.05 -63.30 54.51
N ARG A 823 -17.25 -63.60 53.98
CA ARG A 823 -18.42 -62.70 53.91
C ARG A 823 -18.17 -61.41 53.11
N ARG A 824 -17.35 -61.48 52.06
CA ARG A 824 -17.10 -60.39 51.10
C ARG A 824 -17.92 -60.58 49.83
N ALA A 825 -19.24 -60.54 49.96
CA ALA A 825 -20.20 -60.83 48.88
C ALA A 825 -19.94 -60.03 47.60
N ASN A 826 -19.70 -58.72 47.70
CA ASN A 826 -19.48 -57.85 46.54
C ASN A 826 -18.23 -58.26 45.73
N LYS A 827 -17.12 -58.61 46.41
CA LYS A 827 -15.89 -59.08 45.75
C LYS A 827 -16.11 -60.45 45.10
N ALA A 828 -16.78 -61.36 45.81
CA ALA A 828 -17.12 -62.68 45.27
C ALA A 828 -17.98 -62.57 44.01
N GLN A 829 -18.99 -61.70 44.01
CA GLN A 829 -19.83 -61.45 42.84
C GLN A 829 -19.03 -60.89 41.66
N GLY A 830 -18.04 -60.00 41.92
CA GLY A 830 -17.14 -59.50 40.89
C GLY A 830 -16.37 -60.63 40.18
N TYR A 831 -15.76 -61.55 40.95
CA TYR A 831 -15.05 -62.69 40.37
C TYR A 831 -15.98 -63.67 39.65
N LEU A 832 -17.16 -63.96 40.20
CA LEU A 832 -18.14 -64.86 39.56
C LEU A 832 -18.68 -64.27 38.25
N ARG A 833 -18.98 -62.97 38.23
CA ARG A 833 -19.36 -62.26 37.02
C ARG A 833 -18.29 -62.41 35.95
N ARG A 834 -17.01 -62.28 36.32
CA ARG A 834 -15.90 -62.47 35.37
C ARG A 834 -15.83 -63.90 34.83
N VAL A 835 -16.03 -64.90 35.68
CA VAL A 835 -16.12 -66.31 35.25
C VAL A 835 -17.26 -66.48 34.23
N LEU A 836 -18.43 -65.89 34.48
CA LEU A 836 -19.59 -65.97 33.57
C LEU A 836 -19.41 -65.12 32.29
N GLU A 837 -18.58 -64.07 32.31
CA GLU A 837 -18.18 -63.34 31.11
C GLU A 837 -17.26 -64.16 30.21
N LEU A 838 -16.37 -64.97 30.81
CA LEU A 838 -15.44 -65.85 30.08
C LEU A 838 -16.10 -67.16 29.64
N GLU A 839 -16.93 -67.76 30.50
CA GLU A 839 -17.67 -69.00 30.25
C GLU A 839 -19.11 -68.88 30.79
N PRO A 840 -20.07 -68.41 29.96
CA PRO A 840 -21.45 -68.14 30.40
C PRO A 840 -22.21 -69.35 30.97
N GLU A 841 -21.87 -70.57 30.53
CA GLU A 841 -22.55 -71.81 30.96
C GLU A 841 -21.88 -72.49 32.17
N HIS A 842 -20.94 -71.81 32.85
CA HIS A 842 -20.17 -72.42 33.93
C HIS A 842 -21.03 -72.75 35.17
N GLN A 843 -21.46 -74.02 35.28
CA GLN A 843 -22.45 -74.51 36.25
C GLN A 843 -22.10 -74.19 37.72
N ARG A 844 -20.83 -74.29 38.10
CA ARG A 844 -20.39 -74.03 39.48
C ARG A 844 -20.43 -72.54 39.82
N ALA A 845 -20.21 -71.66 38.85
CA ALA A 845 -20.24 -70.21 39.06
C ALA A 845 -21.68 -69.73 39.26
N ALA A 846 -22.60 -70.18 38.39
CA ALA A 846 -24.03 -69.91 38.54
C ALA A 846 -24.58 -70.38 39.90
N LYS A 847 -24.17 -71.58 40.35
CA LYS A 847 -24.55 -72.08 41.68
C LYS A 847 -24.03 -71.18 42.82
N LEU A 848 -22.76 -70.77 42.77
CA LEU A 848 -22.19 -69.88 43.78
C LEU A 848 -22.82 -68.48 43.76
N GLU A 849 -23.22 -67.98 42.58
CA GLU A 849 -23.91 -66.69 42.45
C GLU A 849 -25.29 -66.73 43.12
N THR A 850 -26.06 -67.81 42.91
CA THR A 850 -27.34 -68.00 43.62
C THR A 850 -27.18 -68.11 45.13
N MET A 851 -26.05 -68.64 45.63
CA MET A 851 -25.75 -68.73 47.07
C MET A 851 -25.39 -67.38 47.71
N ILE A 852 -24.96 -66.38 46.93
CA ILE A 852 -24.67 -65.02 47.43
C ILE A 852 -25.95 -64.18 47.53
N LEU A 853 -26.93 -64.45 46.65
CA LEU A 853 -28.21 -63.75 46.59
C LEU A 853 -29.23 -64.25 47.64
N GLN A 854 -29.00 -65.41 48.25
CA GLN A 854 -29.73 -65.96 49.40
C GLN A 854 -29.07 -65.53 50.71
#